data_AF-A0A182SXK5-F1
#
_entry.id   AF-A0A182SXK5-F1
#
_cell.length_a   1.000
_cell.length_b   1.000
_cell.length_c   1.000
_cell.angle_alpha   90.00
_cell.angle_beta   90.00
_cell.angle_gamma   90.00
#
_symmetry.space_group_name_H-M   'P 1'
#
loop_
_entity.id
_entity.type
_entity.pdbx_description
1 polymer ?
#
loop_
_entity_poly.entity_id
_entity_poly.type
_entity_poly.pdbx_seq_one_letter_code
_entity_poly.pdbx_strand_id
1 'polypeptide(L)'
;MIRKGDPNNTHVYTTTFADQLDNVENLVRLFESGNDFARPPQTHHNKMEVYEFKKNFLTRLLETTNVLNGAGTNIPASAIRSEWINFVEVAVEPTGWQALWKASRPVCEQLAVKYPLVVLGTVDQVLFDELKAIFSIEAIQDDDVQLPEEQITVDLEELWPLREQNNPALNVNITADCIDKLRFFYQHLWMPWDNDAEDEHHSWIDKHLESRIRFAHDLKNKTMSRQLSSHALALLAEARYIQRKRDFIEHELSEEEQELEAEEEDNETSILKDNRSSELLQLNLRLNTIKNEITILENPVMRSVFEKVRFGGVGKSKGTTPMSYIVTRAVPIEEQLTYLQSAKELMDAKISVKMCDSLQHALDHCSPDSAIYLPPATRQDIKFLEYLNSGGSFRGVSDVSFVEDYDQATRMNPAIVSKNDDSVLLTIDGDFTLENVRLDCSNVRTGVVIKQGNIIFRNCCFTGDPSSSTKQGIVIFGNCTITFDRCVIREFSTGIYSNHDCTINLLNTTISHCMTGLETLDLCQILFRSTSIKNCSQYGVLLEDFNEDADNNQPSGGAAFTEGSRSQVFEDFNMIEREEFTFEGSCEFGENAKGNFVIRKGFSERFNSSCFVDADETCALHDVEDGLEDSSICDVTNVSFSVNHLEASKLSSTKHIRPTVDISNGSANTSERELEDSHTASDTGVSGSMSQSEDDEEELSGFGEENSTDVKHSLREMKKPEETSESEHGLDDLDDQIIEIDDTVIEID
;
A
#
# COMPACT_ATOMS: atom_id res chain seq x y z
N MET A 1 -4.46 -31.56 -52.21
CA MET A 1 -3.69 -32.14 -53.34
C MET A 1 -2.23 -31.82 -53.08
N ILE A 2 -1.36 -32.78 -52.74
CA ILE A 2 -0.66 -33.69 -53.67
C ILE A 2 0.00 -32.93 -54.84
N ARG A 3 1.32 -32.74 -54.75
CA ARG A 3 2.28 -33.18 -55.77
C ARG A 3 3.68 -33.38 -55.16
N LYS A 4 4.28 -34.52 -55.45
CA LYS A 4 5.70 -34.87 -55.18
C LYS A 4 6.44 -34.93 -56.52
N GLY A 5 7.77 -34.84 -56.43
CA GLY A 5 8.70 -35.46 -57.38
C GLY A 5 9.47 -34.49 -58.27
N ASP A 6 10.68 -34.82 -58.73
CA ASP A 6 11.55 -35.95 -58.30
C ASP A 6 13.02 -35.65 -58.74
N PRO A 7 14.03 -36.49 -58.41
CA PRO A 7 15.43 -36.05 -58.33
C PRO A 7 16.32 -36.46 -59.53
N ASN A 8 17.64 -36.45 -59.28
CA ASN A 8 18.78 -36.93 -60.09
C ASN A 8 19.46 -35.90 -61.01
N ASN A 9 20.71 -35.56 -60.65
CA ASN A 9 21.82 -35.93 -61.53
C ASN A 9 23.05 -36.35 -60.68
N THR A 10 24.01 -37.06 -61.26
CA THR A 10 24.99 -37.89 -60.52
C THR A 10 26.36 -37.93 -61.23
N HIS A 11 27.40 -38.39 -60.50
CA HIS A 11 28.69 -39.00 -60.95
C HIS A 11 29.99 -38.21 -60.62
N VAL A 12 30.82 -38.68 -59.67
CA VAL A 12 32.11 -39.45 -59.74
C VAL A 12 33.22 -38.84 -60.66
N TYR A 13 34.53 -38.91 -60.36
CA TYR A 13 35.34 -40.04 -59.83
C TYR A 13 36.47 -39.71 -58.83
N THR A 14 36.97 -40.77 -58.20
CA THR A 14 38.07 -40.94 -57.22
C THR A 14 39.51 -40.79 -57.76
N THR A 15 40.52 -40.67 -56.88
CA THR A 15 41.79 -41.44 -56.95
C THR A 15 42.45 -41.60 -55.55
N THR A 16 43.25 -42.66 -55.40
CA THR A 16 44.04 -43.18 -54.26
C THR A 16 45.27 -42.31 -53.85
N PHE A 17 46.08 -42.59 -52.82
CA PHE A 17 46.04 -43.31 -51.51
C PHE A 17 47.53 -43.44 -51.05
N ALA A 18 47.79 -43.66 -49.75
CA ALA A 18 49.11 -43.92 -49.14
C ALA A 18 50.18 -42.79 -49.20
N ASP A 19 50.36 -42.14 -48.04
CA ASP A 19 51.64 -42.25 -47.33
C ASP A 19 51.37 -42.94 -45.98
N GLN A 20 52.37 -43.58 -45.37
CA GLN A 20 52.15 -44.57 -44.29
C GLN A 20 52.87 -44.26 -42.97
N LEU A 21 52.19 -44.66 -41.88
CA LEU A 21 52.76 -45.24 -40.66
C LEU A 21 53.93 -44.51 -39.98
N ASP A 22 53.60 -43.59 -39.08
CA ASP A 22 54.36 -43.40 -37.83
C ASP A 22 53.41 -42.99 -36.69
N ASN A 23 53.73 -43.36 -35.44
CA ASN A 23 52.93 -43.19 -34.19
C ASN A 23 51.79 -44.20 -33.89
N VAL A 24 52.07 -45.50 -33.90
CA VAL A 24 51.19 -46.51 -33.23
C VAL A 24 51.74 -47.00 -31.87
N GLU A 25 53.04 -46.82 -31.58
CA GLU A 25 53.63 -47.27 -30.29
C GLU A 25 53.45 -46.30 -29.10
N ASN A 26 53.07 -45.04 -29.35
CA ASN A 26 52.94 -44.02 -28.28
C ASN A 26 51.61 -44.06 -27.50
N LEU A 27 50.61 -44.83 -27.97
CA LEU A 27 49.21 -44.73 -27.50
C LEU A 27 48.81 -45.75 -26.41
N VAL A 28 49.76 -46.53 -25.88
CA VAL A 28 49.50 -47.62 -24.91
C VAL A 28 50.38 -47.53 -23.65
N ARG A 29 51.14 -46.42 -23.45
CA ARG A 29 52.11 -46.27 -22.35
C ARG A 29 52.08 -44.95 -21.56
N LEU A 30 51.05 -44.14 -21.73
CA LEU A 30 50.77 -42.99 -20.86
C LEU A 30 49.48 -43.18 -20.02
N PHE A 31 49.15 -44.43 -19.73
CA PHE A 31 48.14 -44.80 -18.73
C PHE A 31 48.79 -45.05 -17.36
N GLU A 32 49.69 -44.14 -16.92
CA GLU A 32 50.27 -44.15 -15.57
C GLU A 32 50.82 -42.76 -15.20
N SER A 33 50.33 -42.22 -14.06
CA SER A 33 50.70 -40.93 -13.42
C SER A 33 50.40 -39.61 -14.17
N GLY A 34 49.96 -38.55 -13.44
CA GLY A 34 50.54 -37.23 -13.73
C GLY A 34 49.74 -35.92 -13.63
N ASN A 35 48.47 -35.88 -13.22
CA ASN A 35 47.73 -34.65 -12.83
C ASN A 35 47.43 -33.55 -13.89
N ASP A 36 46.47 -32.70 -13.49
CA ASP A 36 46.19 -31.31 -13.92
C ASP A 36 45.88 -31.03 -15.41
N PHE A 37 44.67 -31.39 -15.82
CA PHE A 37 43.96 -30.74 -16.93
C PHE A 37 42.57 -30.27 -16.51
N ALA A 38 42.22 -29.06 -16.97
CA ALA A 38 40.91 -28.40 -17.00
C ALA A 38 39.76 -29.00 -16.16
N ARG A 39 39.33 -28.26 -15.12
CA ARG A 39 37.90 -28.27 -14.73
C ARG A 39 37.06 -27.79 -15.94
N PRO A 40 35.83 -28.26 -16.12
CA PRO A 40 34.87 -27.54 -16.96
C PRO A 40 34.69 -26.11 -16.41
N PRO A 41 34.27 -25.13 -17.24
CA PRO A 41 33.93 -23.81 -16.74
C PRO A 41 32.83 -23.97 -15.69
N GLN A 42 33.09 -23.50 -14.46
CA GLN A 42 32.03 -23.42 -13.46
C GLN A 42 31.04 -22.38 -13.96
N THR A 43 29.80 -22.81 -14.21
CA THR A 43 28.67 -21.92 -14.49
C THR A 43 28.35 -21.17 -13.20
N HIS A 44 29.10 -20.07 -12.97
CA HIS A 44 28.75 -19.08 -11.96
C HIS A 44 27.28 -18.74 -12.16
N HIS A 45 26.47 -19.02 -11.14
CA HIS A 45 25.12 -18.50 -11.08
C HIS A 45 25.27 -17.01 -10.76
N ASN A 46 25.36 -16.19 -11.80
CA ASN A 46 25.40 -14.75 -11.63
C ASN A 46 24.08 -14.32 -10.99
N LYS A 47 24.16 -13.99 -9.71
CA LYS A 47 23.10 -13.31 -8.97
C LYS A 47 22.81 -12.01 -9.72
N MET A 48 21.55 -11.80 -10.12
CA MET A 48 21.14 -10.64 -10.90
C MET A 48 21.15 -9.37 -10.05
N GLU A 49 22.35 -8.85 -9.76
CA GLU A 49 22.49 -7.70 -8.86
C GLU A 49 22.03 -6.40 -9.52
N VAL A 50 21.00 -5.78 -8.94
CA VAL A 50 20.57 -4.41 -9.26
C VAL A 50 21.33 -3.37 -8.42
N TYR A 51 21.23 -2.11 -8.81
CA TYR A 51 21.70 -0.98 -8.00
C TYR A 51 20.74 -0.69 -6.82
N GLU A 52 21.28 -0.61 -5.61
CA GLU A 52 20.58 -0.12 -4.42
C GLU A 52 21.30 1.12 -3.86
N PHE A 53 20.55 2.17 -3.51
CA PHE A 53 21.09 3.44 -3.04
C PHE A 53 20.60 3.82 -1.64
N LYS A 54 21.39 3.50 -0.61
CA LYS A 54 21.14 3.91 0.80
C LYS A 54 21.59 5.36 1.05
N LYS A 55 20.96 6.31 0.35
CA LYS A 55 21.21 7.77 0.41
C LYS A 55 20.54 8.44 1.62
N ASN A 56 21.18 9.46 2.20
CA ASN A 56 20.71 10.21 3.37
C ASN A 56 19.97 11.51 2.97
N PHE A 57 19.34 12.19 3.95
CA PHE A 57 18.64 13.48 3.79
C PHE A 57 19.41 14.54 2.97
N LEU A 58 20.67 14.82 3.30
CA LEU A 58 21.46 15.86 2.63
C LEU A 58 21.80 15.46 1.20
N THR A 59 22.10 14.19 0.97
CA THR A 59 22.34 13.64 -0.38
C THR A 59 21.07 13.76 -1.24
N ARG A 60 19.91 13.34 -0.74
CA ARG A 60 18.63 13.46 -1.46
C ARG A 60 18.23 14.91 -1.73
N LEU A 61 18.44 15.80 -0.75
CA LEU A 61 18.18 17.23 -0.93
C LEU A 61 19.08 17.82 -2.01
N LEU A 62 20.39 17.56 -1.98
CA LEU A 62 21.32 18.06 -3.00
C LEU A 62 21.02 17.48 -4.39
N GLU A 63 20.74 16.18 -4.49
CA GLU A 63 20.38 15.53 -5.77
C GLU A 63 19.12 16.14 -6.39
N THR A 64 18.04 16.24 -5.62
CA THR A 64 16.75 16.75 -6.13
C THR A 64 16.82 18.25 -6.42
N THR A 65 17.51 19.03 -5.57
CA THR A 65 17.78 20.45 -5.84
C THR A 65 18.61 20.62 -7.11
N ASN A 66 19.59 19.75 -7.40
CA ASN A 66 20.39 19.85 -8.62
C ASN A 66 19.59 19.53 -9.89
N VAL A 67 18.61 18.62 -9.83
CA VAL A 67 17.67 18.38 -10.93
C VAL A 67 16.78 19.62 -11.15
N LEU A 68 16.18 20.14 -10.07
CA LEU A 68 15.16 21.19 -10.15
C LEU A 68 15.71 22.63 -10.17
N ASN A 69 17.03 22.84 -10.10
CA ASN A 69 17.64 24.18 -10.23
C ASN A 69 18.34 24.39 -11.59
N GLY A 70 18.14 23.52 -12.58
CA GLY A 70 18.82 23.59 -13.89
C GLY A 70 18.68 24.96 -14.58
N ALA A 71 17.50 25.58 -14.49
CA ALA A 71 17.21 26.91 -15.04
C ALA A 71 17.57 28.10 -14.12
N GLY A 72 17.86 27.87 -12.82
CA GLY A 72 18.16 28.93 -11.85
C GLY A 72 16.98 29.86 -11.50
N THR A 73 15.75 29.42 -11.72
CA THR A 73 14.51 30.20 -11.56
C THR A 73 13.60 29.64 -10.46
N ASN A 74 12.63 30.46 -10.02
CA ASN A 74 11.43 30.01 -9.33
C ASN A 74 10.69 28.99 -10.23
N ILE A 75 10.61 27.72 -9.82
CA ILE A 75 9.97 26.65 -10.62
C ILE A 75 8.58 26.32 -10.05
N PRO A 76 7.49 26.59 -10.79
CA PRO A 76 6.14 26.19 -10.41
C PRO A 76 5.92 24.69 -10.64
N ALA A 77 4.89 24.13 -9.99
CA ALA A 77 4.57 22.70 -10.06
C ALA A 77 4.42 22.18 -11.51
N SER A 78 3.78 22.96 -12.38
CA SER A 78 3.56 22.63 -13.81
C SER A 78 4.85 22.42 -14.61
N ALA A 79 5.98 23.04 -14.20
CA ALA A 79 7.26 22.90 -14.89
C ALA A 79 8.12 21.74 -14.37
N ILE A 80 7.79 21.15 -13.21
CA ILE A 80 8.58 20.08 -12.55
C ILE A 80 8.78 18.87 -13.46
N ARG A 81 7.74 18.44 -14.19
CA ARG A 81 7.84 17.30 -15.12
C ARG A 81 8.85 17.58 -16.24
N SER A 82 8.87 18.79 -16.79
CA SER A 82 9.80 19.18 -17.85
C SER A 82 11.26 19.15 -17.38
N GLU A 83 11.55 19.60 -16.15
CA GLU A 83 12.90 19.50 -15.59
C GLU A 83 13.35 18.04 -15.38
N TRP A 84 12.44 17.14 -15.00
CA TRP A 84 12.74 15.70 -14.96
C TRP A 84 13.00 15.11 -16.35
N ILE A 85 12.22 15.48 -17.37
CA ILE A 85 12.45 15.06 -18.77
C ILE A 85 13.84 15.53 -19.24
N ASN A 86 14.15 16.83 -19.07
CA ASN A 86 15.44 17.44 -19.40
C ASN A 86 16.61 16.71 -18.70
N PHE A 87 16.45 16.33 -17.44
CA PHE A 87 17.50 15.63 -16.69
C PHE A 87 17.68 14.16 -17.13
N VAL A 88 16.57 13.46 -17.40
CA VAL A 88 16.59 12.06 -17.85
C VAL A 88 17.18 11.95 -19.26
N GLU A 89 16.86 12.85 -20.19
CA GLU A 89 17.44 12.89 -21.55
C GLU A 89 18.97 13.00 -21.54
N VAL A 90 19.55 13.70 -20.55
CA VAL A 90 21.00 13.90 -20.44
C VAL A 90 21.71 12.77 -19.66
N ALA A 91 20.99 12.01 -18.83
CA ALA A 91 21.58 11.09 -17.84
C ALA A 91 21.26 9.59 -18.05
N VAL A 92 20.22 9.25 -18.81
CA VAL A 92 19.81 7.85 -19.08
C VAL A 92 20.28 7.42 -20.46
N GLU A 93 20.88 6.24 -20.55
CA GLU A 93 21.21 5.59 -21.83
C GLU A 93 19.91 5.34 -22.61
N PRO A 94 19.78 5.78 -23.87
CA PRO A 94 18.49 5.79 -24.55
C PRO A 94 18.01 4.39 -25.00
N THR A 95 18.91 3.41 -25.11
CA THR A 95 18.65 2.07 -25.66
C THR A 95 19.65 1.04 -25.12
N GLY A 96 19.27 -0.24 -25.10
CA GLY A 96 20.17 -1.40 -25.05
C GLY A 96 20.71 -1.81 -23.67
N TRP A 97 20.17 -1.27 -22.57
CA TRP A 97 20.50 -1.68 -21.21
C TRP A 97 19.48 -2.67 -20.64
N GLN A 98 19.97 -3.63 -19.85
CA GLN A 98 19.17 -4.64 -19.17
C GLN A 98 18.73 -4.18 -17.78
N ALA A 99 17.53 -4.59 -17.38
CA ALA A 99 16.92 -4.27 -16.10
C ALA A 99 15.98 -5.37 -15.60
N LEU A 100 15.73 -5.36 -14.29
CA LEU A 100 14.55 -5.98 -13.72
C LEU A 100 13.41 -4.96 -13.69
N TRP A 101 12.35 -5.23 -14.45
CA TRP A 101 11.06 -4.56 -14.28
C TRP A 101 10.36 -5.16 -13.05
N LYS A 102 10.04 -4.32 -12.06
CA LYS A 102 9.32 -4.70 -10.85
C LYS A 102 7.93 -4.06 -10.88
N ALA A 103 7.02 -4.70 -11.64
CA ALA A 103 5.72 -4.14 -12.00
C ALA A 103 4.84 -3.82 -10.78
N SER A 104 4.16 -2.67 -10.81
CA SER A 104 3.22 -2.32 -9.74
C SER A 104 1.92 -3.12 -9.80
N ARG A 105 1.19 -3.16 -8.68
CA ARG A 105 -0.09 -3.89 -8.56
C ARG A 105 -1.13 -3.52 -9.63
N PRO A 106 -1.34 -2.23 -10.00
CA PRO A 106 -2.29 -1.90 -11.06
C PRO A 106 -1.96 -2.56 -12.40
N VAL A 107 -0.67 -2.61 -12.77
CA VAL A 107 -0.24 -3.25 -14.02
C VAL A 107 -0.38 -4.77 -13.93
N CYS A 108 -0.06 -5.37 -12.79
CA CYS A 108 -0.31 -6.81 -12.56
C CYS A 108 -1.81 -7.15 -12.67
N GLU A 109 -2.69 -6.29 -12.12
CA GLU A 109 -4.14 -6.47 -12.19
C GLU A 109 -4.68 -6.31 -13.62
N GLN A 110 -4.20 -5.32 -14.38
CA GLN A 110 -4.54 -5.13 -15.80
C GLN A 110 -4.10 -6.31 -16.68
N LEU A 111 -2.96 -6.92 -16.36
CA LEU A 111 -2.43 -8.11 -17.04
C LEU A 111 -3.07 -9.42 -16.53
N ALA A 112 -3.90 -9.37 -15.49
CA ALA A 112 -4.47 -10.52 -14.78
C ALA A 112 -3.41 -11.53 -14.27
N VAL A 113 -2.26 -11.03 -13.80
CA VAL A 113 -1.13 -11.83 -13.31
C VAL A 113 -0.86 -11.62 -11.82
N LYS A 114 -0.19 -12.61 -11.22
CA LYS A 114 0.19 -12.58 -9.81
C LYS A 114 1.03 -11.34 -9.48
N TYR A 115 0.72 -10.70 -8.36
CA TYR A 115 1.63 -9.77 -7.71
C TYR A 115 2.36 -10.48 -6.54
N PRO A 116 3.69 -10.34 -6.38
CA PRO A 116 4.59 -9.51 -7.18
C PRO A 116 4.98 -10.15 -8.52
N LEU A 117 5.14 -9.31 -9.55
CA LEU A 117 5.75 -9.69 -10.82
C LEU A 117 7.14 -9.04 -10.94
N VAL A 118 8.13 -9.86 -11.32
CA VAL A 118 9.50 -9.41 -11.64
C VAL A 118 9.91 -10.02 -12.98
N VAL A 119 10.39 -9.18 -13.89
CA VAL A 119 10.71 -9.54 -15.27
C VAL A 119 12.09 -9.02 -15.64
N LEU A 120 12.94 -9.89 -16.17
CA LEU A 120 14.22 -9.52 -16.80
C LEU A 120 13.99 -9.16 -18.27
N GLY A 121 14.61 -8.07 -18.72
CA GLY A 121 14.51 -7.63 -20.11
C GLY A 121 15.51 -6.54 -20.46
N THR A 122 15.50 -6.15 -21.74
CA THR A 122 16.29 -5.04 -22.30
C THR A 122 15.37 -3.88 -22.67
N VAL A 123 15.77 -2.65 -22.33
CA VAL A 123 15.12 -1.44 -22.82
C VAL A 123 15.53 -1.19 -24.28
N ASP A 124 14.59 -1.30 -25.21
CA ASP A 124 14.84 -1.03 -26.63
C ASP A 124 14.91 0.46 -26.92
N GLN A 125 14.05 1.26 -26.26
CA GLN A 125 13.96 2.70 -26.43
C GLN A 125 13.37 3.36 -25.17
N VAL A 126 14.01 4.44 -24.70
CA VAL A 126 13.43 5.37 -23.72
C VAL A 126 12.54 6.40 -24.42
N LEU A 127 11.34 6.59 -23.89
CA LEU A 127 10.34 7.57 -24.30
C LEU A 127 10.40 8.75 -23.33
N PHE A 128 11.34 9.67 -23.56
CA PHE A 128 11.68 10.75 -22.63
C PHE A 128 10.49 11.63 -22.25
N ASP A 129 9.69 12.08 -23.23
CA ASP A 129 8.50 12.92 -23.00
C ASP A 129 7.47 12.25 -22.06
N GLU A 130 7.35 10.93 -22.12
CA GLU A 130 6.46 10.13 -21.28
C GLU A 130 7.08 9.71 -19.94
N LEU A 131 8.41 9.80 -19.79
CA LEU A 131 9.19 9.19 -18.71
C LEU A 131 9.02 7.66 -18.64
N LYS A 132 8.89 7.04 -19.82
CA LYS A 132 8.66 5.59 -20.01
C LYS A 132 9.79 4.93 -20.81
N ALA A 133 9.75 3.61 -20.91
CA ALA A 133 10.61 2.82 -21.76
C ALA A 133 9.81 1.72 -22.48
N ILE A 134 10.19 1.42 -23.71
CA ILE A 134 9.81 0.22 -24.44
C ILE A 134 10.77 -0.89 -24.01
N PHE A 135 10.24 -1.98 -23.46
CA PHE A 135 10.99 -3.03 -22.77
C PHE A 135 10.70 -4.40 -23.39
N SER A 136 11.71 -5.01 -24.02
CA SER A 136 11.65 -6.39 -24.52
C SER A 136 11.93 -7.39 -23.42
N ILE A 137 11.06 -8.40 -23.29
CA ILE A 137 11.07 -9.38 -22.21
C ILE A 137 12.05 -10.52 -22.55
N GLU A 138 13.06 -10.71 -21.71
CA GLU A 138 14.07 -11.78 -21.87
C GLU A 138 13.75 -13.02 -21.02
N ALA A 139 13.27 -12.82 -19.79
CA ALA A 139 12.82 -13.89 -18.89
C ALA A 139 11.88 -13.35 -17.80
N ILE A 140 10.98 -14.19 -17.29
CA ILE A 140 10.10 -13.88 -16.15
C ILE A 140 10.61 -14.69 -14.95
N GLN A 141 10.59 -14.14 -13.73
CA GLN A 141 11.05 -14.85 -12.52
C GLN A 141 10.13 -16.04 -12.16
N ASP A 142 8.83 -15.89 -12.43
CA ASP A 142 7.82 -16.93 -12.25
C ASP A 142 7.61 -17.69 -13.56
N ASP A 143 8.10 -18.94 -13.64
CA ASP A 143 7.97 -19.87 -14.78
C ASP A 143 6.50 -20.03 -15.26
N ASP A 144 5.56 -19.65 -14.41
CA ASP A 144 4.13 -19.89 -14.52
C ASP A 144 3.29 -18.68 -14.94
N VAL A 145 3.93 -17.52 -15.14
CA VAL A 145 3.33 -16.31 -15.72
C VAL A 145 3.66 -16.23 -17.21
N GLN A 146 2.65 -15.98 -18.04
CA GLN A 146 2.81 -15.67 -19.46
C GLN A 146 2.27 -14.26 -19.70
N LEU A 147 3.14 -13.38 -20.20
CA LEU A 147 2.76 -12.02 -20.58
C LEU A 147 2.18 -12.03 -22.01
N PRO A 148 1.20 -11.15 -22.31
CA PRO A 148 0.49 -11.19 -23.60
C PRO A 148 1.32 -10.69 -24.79
N GLU A 149 2.38 -9.93 -24.52
CA GLU A 149 3.23 -9.27 -25.52
C GLU A 149 4.71 -9.55 -25.19
N GLU A 150 5.56 -9.67 -26.23
CA GLU A 150 7.01 -9.87 -26.08
C GLU A 150 7.75 -8.57 -25.73
N GLN A 151 7.10 -7.42 -25.95
CA GLN A 151 7.61 -6.07 -25.74
C GLN A 151 6.49 -5.22 -25.15
N ILE A 152 6.77 -4.47 -24.08
CA ILE A 152 5.76 -3.73 -23.31
C ILE A 152 6.29 -2.32 -22.93
N THR A 153 5.40 -1.33 -22.85
CA THR A 153 5.74 0.02 -22.40
C THR A 153 5.59 0.14 -20.88
N VAL A 154 6.66 0.55 -20.19
CA VAL A 154 6.74 0.59 -18.72
C VAL A 154 7.26 1.95 -18.23
N ASP A 155 6.85 2.38 -17.03
CA ASP A 155 7.35 3.62 -16.42
C ASP A 155 8.81 3.45 -15.98
N LEU A 156 9.66 4.46 -16.22
CA LEU A 156 11.09 4.39 -15.88
C LEU A 156 11.35 4.15 -14.39
N GLU A 157 10.44 4.58 -13.51
CA GLU A 157 10.56 4.33 -12.06
C GLU A 157 10.29 2.87 -11.66
N GLU A 158 9.70 2.02 -12.51
CA GLU A 158 9.54 0.58 -12.23
C GLU A 158 10.76 -0.26 -12.66
N LEU A 159 11.72 0.33 -13.40
CA LEU A 159 12.90 -0.36 -13.93
C LEU A 159 14.11 -0.29 -13.00
N TRP A 160 14.73 -1.44 -12.73
CA TRP A 160 15.93 -1.57 -11.89
C TRP A 160 17.10 -2.05 -12.75
N PRO A 161 17.98 -1.16 -13.23
CA PRO A 161 19.09 -1.56 -14.09
C PRO A 161 20.01 -2.57 -13.39
N LEU A 162 20.47 -3.57 -14.14
CA LEU A 162 21.46 -4.53 -13.66
C LEU A 162 22.86 -3.90 -13.59
N ARG A 163 23.67 -4.32 -12.61
CA ARG A 163 25.11 -3.97 -12.53
C ARG A 163 25.91 -4.64 -13.64
N GLU A 164 25.59 -5.89 -13.94
CA GLU A 164 26.14 -6.63 -15.06
C GLU A 164 25.29 -6.42 -16.31
N GLN A 165 25.93 -6.24 -17.45
CA GLN A 165 25.27 -5.83 -18.70
C GLN A 165 25.88 -6.58 -19.88
N ASN A 166 25.03 -7.09 -20.78
CA ASN A 166 25.48 -7.67 -22.05
C ASN A 166 26.34 -6.70 -22.88
N ASN A 167 26.12 -5.39 -22.74
CA ASN A 167 26.91 -4.33 -23.38
C ASN A 167 27.74 -3.53 -22.35
N PRO A 168 29.04 -3.83 -22.18
CA PRO A 168 29.91 -3.15 -21.20
C PRO A 168 30.34 -1.72 -21.62
N ALA A 169 29.85 -1.20 -22.75
CA ALA A 169 30.11 0.18 -23.18
C ALA A 169 29.08 1.19 -22.64
N LEU A 170 27.97 0.73 -22.06
CA LEU A 170 26.90 1.59 -21.52
C LEU A 170 27.23 2.09 -20.11
N ASN A 171 26.95 3.36 -19.84
CA ASN A 171 27.19 3.98 -18.54
C ASN A 171 26.00 3.79 -17.57
N VAL A 172 25.65 2.52 -17.33
CA VAL A 172 24.48 2.14 -16.54
C VAL A 172 24.56 2.61 -15.08
N ASN A 173 25.75 2.94 -14.56
CA ASN A 173 25.92 3.61 -13.26
C ASN A 173 25.16 4.95 -13.20
N ILE A 174 25.25 5.79 -14.23
CA ILE A 174 24.54 7.09 -14.27
C ILE A 174 23.05 6.88 -14.54
N THR A 175 22.70 5.92 -15.41
CA THR A 175 21.29 5.56 -15.66
C THR A 175 20.58 5.10 -14.38
N ALA A 176 21.21 4.22 -13.60
CA ALA A 176 20.67 3.74 -12.33
C ALA A 176 20.58 4.84 -11.26
N ASP A 177 21.59 5.71 -11.15
CA ASP A 177 21.57 6.86 -10.24
C ASP A 177 20.56 7.95 -10.67
N CYS A 178 20.25 8.07 -11.96
CA CYS A 178 19.16 8.91 -12.47
C CYS A 178 17.78 8.33 -12.13
N ILE A 179 17.54 7.06 -12.45
CA ILE A 179 16.27 6.36 -12.19
C ILE A 179 15.97 6.29 -10.68
N ASP A 180 16.97 6.10 -9.83
CA ASP A 180 16.82 6.16 -8.38
C ASP A 180 16.36 7.54 -7.87
N LYS A 181 16.80 8.64 -8.49
CA LYS A 181 16.32 9.99 -8.16
C LYS A 181 14.90 10.22 -8.65
N LEU A 182 14.60 9.81 -9.89
CA LEU A 182 13.28 9.90 -10.51
C LEU A 182 12.24 9.15 -9.65
N ARG A 183 12.52 7.88 -9.34
CA ARG A 183 11.74 7.03 -8.42
C ARG A 183 11.55 7.69 -7.07
N PHE A 184 12.63 8.16 -6.43
CA PHE A 184 12.54 8.79 -5.12
C PHE A 184 11.63 10.03 -5.14
N PHE A 185 11.66 10.81 -6.22
CA PHE A 185 10.81 11.97 -6.39
C PHE A 185 9.33 11.60 -6.54
N TYR A 186 8.99 10.82 -7.55
CA TYR A 186 7.58 10.52 -7.86
C TYR A 186 6.92 9.57 -6.84
N GLN A 187 7.68 8.67 -6.21
CA GLN A 187 7.13 7.77 -5.19
C GLN A 187 7.03 8.38 -3.78
N HIS A 188 7.82 9.42 -3.44
CA HIS A 188 7.84 9.96 -2.07
C HIS A 188 7.67 11.48 -1.91
N LEU A 189 7.90 12.29 -2.96
CA LEU A 189 7.87 13.75 -2.88
C LEU A 189 6.73 14.38 -3.68
N TRP A 190 6.43 13.86 -4.88
CA TRP A 190 5.28 14.28 -5.66
C TRP A 190 3.99 13.79 -5.01
N MET A 191 3.04 14.71 -4.80
CA MET A 191 1.75 14.43 -4.20
C MET A 191 0.64 14.66 -5.23
N PRO A 192 -0.49 13.93 -5.19
CA PRO A 192 -1.53 14.03 -6.21
C PRO A 192 -2.01 15.46 -6.50
N TRP A 193 -2.22 16.23 -5.42
CA TRP A 193 -2.67 17.63 -5.46
C TRP A 193 -1.61 18.66 -5.90
N ASP A 194 -0.41 18.22 -6.29
CA ASP A 194 0.59 19.08 -6.95
C ASP A 194 0.28 19.23 -8.44
N ASN A 195 -0.44 18.28 -9.05
CA ASN A 195 -0.97 18.41 -10.41
C ASN A 195 -1.99 19.56 -10.48
N ASP A 196 -2.88 19.67 -9.47
CA ASP A 196 -3.94 20.68 -9.37
C ASP A 196 -3.42 22.06 -8.87
N ALA A 197 -2.13 22.36 -8.99
CA ALA A 197 -1.53 23.55 -8.38
C ALA A 197 -1.56 24.77 -9.32
N GLU A 198 -2.66 25.55 -9.26
CA GLU A 198 -2.89 26.83 -9.98
C GLU A 198 -1.83 27.93 -9.71
N ASP A 199 -0.95 27.72 -8.72
CA ASP A 199 0.05 28.65 -8.20
C ASP A 199 1.27 28.83 -9.15
N GLU A 200 1.06 29.21 -10.42
CA GLU A 200 2.12 29.44 -11.44
C GLU A 200 3.24 30.41 -10.98
N HIS A 201 2.95 31.26 -9.98
CA HIS A 201 3.86 32.30 -9.50
C HIS A 201 4.72 31.86 -8.31
N HIS A 202 4.52 30.65 -7.78
CA HIS A 202 5.16 30.20 -6.55
C HIS A 202 6.02 28.95 -6.71
N SER A 203 7.22 29.02 -6.14
CA SER A 203 8.23 27.97 -6.17
C SER A 203 7.77 26.73 -5.41
N TRP A 204 7.57 25.62 -6.12
CA TRP A 204 7.29 24.33 -5.50
C TRP A 204 8.48 23.89 -4.63
N ILE A 205 9.70 24.22 -5.08
CA ILE A 205 10.97 23.93 -4.40
C ILE A 205 11.00 24.59 -3.01
N ASP A 206 10.78 25.90 -2.94
CA ASP A 206 10.84 26.67 -1.68
C ASP A 206 9.68 26.33 -0.73
N LYS A 207 8.54 25.88 -1.27
CA LYS A 207 7.37 25.45 -0.49
C LYS A 207 7.49 24.03 0.09
N HIS A 208 8.03 23.08 -0.67
CA HIS A 208 7.82 21.64 -0.40
C HIS A 208 9.08 20.77 -0.38
N LEU A 209 10.19 21.16 -1.00
CA LEU A 209 11.29 20.22 -1.23
C LEU A 209 11.97 19.76 0.08
N GLU A 210 12.34 20.70 0.95
CA GLU A 210 12.99 20.37 2.23
C GLU A 210 12.04 19.66 3.20
N SER A 211 10.77 20.08 3.26
CA SER A 211 9.76 19.52 4.16
C SER A 211 9.41 18.08 3.79
N ARG A 212 9.19 17.80 2.50
CA ARG A 212 8.84 16.44 2.03
C ARG A 212 10.01 15.47 2.06
N ILE A 213 11.24 15.91 1.72
CA ILE A 213 12.43 15.05 1.89
C ILE A 213 12.65 14.74 3.38
N ARG A 214 12.42 15.70 4.29
CA ARG A 214 12.47 15.44 5.73
C ARG A 214 11.39 14.46 6.16
N PHE A 215 10.14 14.66 5.74
CA PHE A 215 9.00 13.81 6.08
C PHE A 215 9.16 12.36 5.57
N ALA A 216 9.61 12.16 4.33
CA ALA A 216 9.92 10.84 3.78
C ALA A 216 11.05 10.14 4.55
N HIS A 217 12.08 10.88 4.96
CA HIS A 217 13.19 10.34 5.76
C HIS A 217 12.80 10.08 7.23
N ASP A 218 11.84 10.85 7.78
CA ASP A 218 11.26 10.64 9.11
C ASP A 218 10.37 9.39 9.17
N LEU A 219 9.58 9.15 8.10
CA LEU A 219 8.85 7.89 7.88
C LEU A 219 9.81 6.71 7.83
N LYS A 220 10.76 6.74 6.88
CA LYS A 220 11.71 5.64 6.61
C LYS A 220 12.55 5.28 7.83
N ASN A 221 13.03 6.28 8.58
CA ASN A 221 13.87 6.05 9.75
C ASN A 221 13.07 5.87 11.06
N LYS A 222 11.74 5.73 10.98
CA LYS A 222 10.84 5.46 12.12
C LYS A 222 11.05 6.50 13.27
N THR A 223 11.26 7.77 12.91
CA THR A 223 11.51 8.88 13.87
C THR A 223 10.22 9.41 14.50
N MET A 224 9.09 9.23 13.79
CA MET A 224 7.73 9.47 14.27
C MET A 224 7.22 8.26 15.06
N SER A 225 6.18 8.43 15.87
CA SER A 225 5.53 7.29 16.51
C SER A 225 4.88 6.35 15.49
N ARG A 226 4.70 5.09 15.89
CA ARG A 226 4.08 4.04 15.07
C ARG A 226 2.69 4.44 14.60
N GLN A 227 1.87 5.01 15.47
CA GLN A 227 0.54 5.52 15.16
C GLN A 227 0.60 6.59 14.06
N LEU A 228 1.37 7.66 14.33
CA LEU A 228 1.47 8.82 13.45
C LEU A 228 2.03 8.48 12.06
N SER A 229 2.97 7.53 12.01
CA SER A 229 3.50 6.97 10.75
C SER A 229 2.44 6.16 9.99
N SER A 230 1.65 5.35 10.70
CA SER A 230 0.57 4.55 10.10
C SER A 230 -0.53 5.45 9.52
N HIS A 231 -0.95 6.47 10.26
CA HIS A 231 -1.91 7.48 9.79
C HIS A 231 -1.40 8.25 8.58
N ALA A 232 -0.14 8.70 8.60
CA ALA A 232 0.50 9.37 7.46
C ALA A 232 0.52 8.48 6.19
N LEU A 233 0.91 7.21 6.32
CA LEU A 233 0.95 6.28 5.19
C LEU A 233 -0.46 5.94 4.67
N ALA A 234 -1.46 5.82 5.55
CA ALA A 234 -2.85 5.60 5.15
C ALA A 234 -3.40 6.78 4.33
N LEU A 235 -3.22 8.02 4.80
CA LEU A 235 -3.56 9.24 4.06
C LEU A 235 -2.89 9.28 2.68
N LEU A 236 -1.60 8.95 2.60
CA LEU A 236 -0.86 8.91 1.32
C LEU A 236 -1.30 7.77 0.39
N ALA A 237 -1.83 6.67 0.93
CA ALA A 237 -2.42 5.59 0.14
C ALA A 237 -3.81 6.00 -0.40
N GLU A 238 -4.64 6.60 0.45
CA GLU A 238 -5.98 7.10 0.12
C GLU A 238 -5.90 8.21 -0.95
N ALA A 239 -4.98 9.17 -0.82
CA ALA A 239 -4.79 10.23 -1.81
C ALA A 239 -4.43 9.67 -3.21
N ARG A 240 -3.57 8.65 -3.27
CA ARG A 240 -3.22 7.98 -4.54
C ARG A 240 -4.32 7.06 -5.08
N TYR A 241 -5.27 6.63 -4.25
CA TYR A 241 -6.49 5.97 -4.74
C TYR A 241 -7.45 7.00 -5.33
N ILE A 242 -7.71 8.09 -4.60
CA ILE A 242 -8.58 9.19 -5.02
C ILE A 242 -8.11 9.76 -6.36
N GLN A 243 -6.81 9.94 -6.57
CA GLN A 243 -6.28 10.40 -7.85
C GLN A 243 -6.63 9.45 -8.99
N ARG A 244 -6.28 8.16 -8.89
CA ARG A 244 -6.62 7.18 -9.95
C ARG A 244 -8.12 7.10 -10.23
N LYS A 245 -8.96 7.29 -9.21
CA LYS A 245 -10.42 7.32 -9.39
C LYS A 245 -10.91 8.61 -10.05
N ARG A 246 -10.30 9.76 -9.74
CA ARG A 246 -10.48 11.01 -10.51
C ARG A 246 -10.06 10.80 -11.96
N ASP A 247 -8.81 10.38 -12.20
CA ASP A 247 -8.24 10.16 -13.53
C ASP A 247 -9.15 9.26 -14.39
N PHE A 248 -9.72 8.19 -13.79
CA PHE A 248 -10.66 7.28 -14.44
C PHE A 248 -12.02 7.93 -14.75
N ILE A 249 -12.64 8.63 -13.79
CA ILE A 249 -13.93 9.32 -14.00
C ILE A 249 -13.78 10.47 -15.02
N GLU A 250 -12.66 11.20 -14.96
CA GLU A 250 -12.30 12.27 -15.88
C GLU A 250 -12.06 11.71 -17.30
N HIS A 251 -11.53 10.49 -17.44
CA HIS A 251 -11.42 9.76 -18.72
C HIS A 251 -12.79 9.30 -19.26
N GLU A 252 -13.61 8.62 -18.46
CA GLU A 252 -14.97 8.18 -18.87
C GLU A 252 -15.82 9.37 -19.35
N LEU A 253 -15.79 10.49 -18.62
CA LEU A 253 -16.51 11.72 -19.01
C LEU A 253 -15.96 12.33 -20.32
N SER A 254 -14.65 12.24 -20.55
CA SER A 254 -14.00 12.73 -21.78
C SER A 254 -14.33 11.87 -23.00
N GLU A 255 -14.50 10.55 -22.81
CA GLU A 255 -14.94 9.63 -23.87
C GLU A 255 -16.43 9.83 -24.17
N GLU A 256 -17.30 9.88 -23.14
CA GLU A 256 -18.73 10.14 -23.31
C GLU A 256 -19.00 11.50 -23.98
N GLU A 257 -18.18 12.53 -23.73
CA GLU A 257 -18.33 13.83 -24.43
C GLU A 257 -17.93 13.77 -25.91
N GLN A 258 -16.94 12.94 -26.29
CA GLN A 258 -16.60 12.71 -27.70
C GLN A 258 -17.64 11.85 -28.43
N GLU A 259 -18.31 10.92 -27.74
CA GLU A 259 -19.42 10.15 -28.32
C GLU A 259 -20.69 11.03 -28.47
N LEU A 260 -20.98 11.91 -27.50
CA LEU A 260 -22.13 12.83 -27.57
C LEU A 260 -21.97 13.93 -28.64
N GLU A 261 -20.75 14.33 -29.00
CA GLU A 261 -20.53 15.20 -30.18
C GLU A 261 -20.80 14.48 -31.52
N ALA A 262 -20.97 13.15 -31.52
CA ALA A 262 -21.29 12.37 -32.73
C ALA A 262 -22.78 12.04 -32.90
N GLU A 263 -23.58 12.00 -31.82
CA GLU A 263 -25.01 11.62 -31.87
C GLU A 263 -25.93 12.67 -31.19
N GLU A 264 -26.46 13.61 -31.99
CA GLU A 264 -27.43 14.65 -31.56
C GLU A 264 -28.85 14.11 -31.23
N GLU A 265 -29.05 13.20 -30.27
CA GLU A 265 -30.37 12.94 -29.63
C GLU A 265 -30.32 12.01 -28.40
N ASP A 266 -30.43 12.54 -27.16
CA ASP A 266 -31.61 12.43 -26.26
C ASP A 266 -31.28 12.92 -24.82
N ASN A 267 -32.29 13.02 -23.94
CA ASN A 267 -32.26 13.82 -22.70
C ASN A 267 -31.95 13.03 -21.41
N GLU A 268 -31.68 11.72 -21.47
CA GLU A 268 -31.49 10.88 -20.26
C GLU A 268 -30.08 10.99 -19.64
N THR A 269 -29.05 11.33 -20.43
CA THR A 269 -27.63 11.33 -19.99
C THR A 269 -27.33 12.33 -18.87
N SER A 270 -28.17 13.35 -18.68
CA SER A 270 -28.01 14.38 -17.65
C SER A 270 -27.95 13.80 -16.23
N ILE A 271 -28.65 12.70 -15.95
CA ILE A 271 -28.70 12.09 -14.61
C ILE A 271 -27.41 11.29 -14.31
N LEU A 272 -26.76 10.74 -15.34
CA LEU A 272 -25.48 10.06 -15.18
C LEU A 272 -24.34 11.07 -14.94
N LYS A 273 -24.35 12.20 -15.67
CA LYS A 273 -23.40 13.29 -15.42
C LYS A 273 -23.55 13.90 -14.03
N ASP A 274 -24.76 14.04 -13.50
CA ASP A 274 -25.00 14.56 -12.14
C ASP A 274 -24.42 13.62 -11.05
N ASN A 275 -24.63 12.30 -11.19
CA ASN A 275 -24.05 11.30 -10.28
C ASN A 275 -22.51 11.26 -10.33
N ARG A 276 -21.89 11.19 -11.53
CA ARG A 276 -20.42 11.20 -11.66
C ARG A 276 -19.82 12.52 -11.15
N SER A 277 -20.45 13.66 -11.42
CA SER A 277 -20.00 14.98 -10.93
C SER A 277 -20.09 15.08 -9.40
N SER A 278 -21.15 14.51 -8.80
CA SER A 278 -21.29 14.42 -7.34
C SER A 278 -20.21 13.54 -6.70
N GLU A 279 -19.82 12.42 -7.33
CA GLU A 279 -18.69 11.62 -6.87
C GLU A 279 -17.35 12.35 -7.04
N LEU A 280 -17.12 12.99 -8.19
CA LEU A 280 -15.91 13.77 -8.45
C LEU A 280 -15.74 14.93 -7.46
N LEU A 281 -16.84 15.58 -7.07
CA LEU A 281 -16.85 16.60 -6.01
C LEU A 281 -16.50 16.01 -4.64
N GLN A 282 -17.07 14.85 -4.27
CA GLN A 282 -16.76 14.17 -3.01
C GLN A 282 -15.29 13.73 -2.94
N LEU A 283 -14.75 13.22 -4.03
CA LEU A 283 -13.33 12.86 -4.19
C LEU A 283 -12.43 14.09 -3.99
N ASN A 284 -12.74 15.22 -4.64
CA ASN A 284 -11.99 16.47 -4.49
C ASN A 284 -12.06 17.07 -3.07
N LEU A 285 -13.23 17.02 -2.42
CA LEU A 285 -13.38 17.45 -1.02
C LEU A 285 -12.56 16.56 -0.05
N ARG A 286 -12.52 15.24 -0.29
CA ARG A 286 -11.69 14.33 0.50
C ARG A 286 -10.20 14.54 0.23
N LEU A 287 -9.78 14.73 -1.02
CA LEU A 287 -8.38 15.01 -1.38
C LEU A 287 -7.88 16.30 -0.71
N ASN A 288 -8.67 17.37 -0.71
CA ASN A 288 -8.35 18.60 0.00
C ASN A 288 -8.27 18.42 1.52
N THR A 289 -9.11 17.55 2.10
CA THR A 289 -8.98 17.18 3.52
C THR A 289 -7.63 16.50 3.78
N ILE A 290 -7.22 15.55 2.94
CA ILE A 290 -5.94 14.84 3.07
C ILE A 290 -4.75 15.78 2.86
N LYS A 291 -4.81 16.67 1.85
CA LYS A 291 -3.82 17.74 1.59
C LYS A 291 -3.57 18.57 2.84
N ASN A 292 -4.64 18.99 3.53
CA ASN A 292 -4.53 19.73 4.78
C ASN A 292 -3.92 18.90 5.93
N GLU A 293 -4.32 17.64 6.12
CA GLU A 293 -3.71 16.76 7.13
C GLU A 293 -2.22 16.51 6.87
N ILE A 294 -1.82 16.18 5.63
CA ILE A 294 -0.42 15.95 5.27
C ILE A 294 0.42 17.22 5.40
N THR A 295 -0.10 18.40 5.03
CA THR A 295 0.61 19.69 5.23
C THR A 295 0.94 19.96 6.70
N ILE A 296 0.07 19.56 7.63
CA ILE A 296 0.32 19.65 9.08
C ILE A 296 1.40 18.64 9.52
N LEU A 297 1.44 17.45 8.93
CA LEU A 297 2.38 16.38 9.25
C LEU A 297 3.78 16.57 8.63
N GLU A 298 3.89 17.25 7.49
CA GLU A 298 5.17 17.68 6.92
C GLU A 298 5.98 18.50 7.94
N ASN A 299 5.32 19.42 8.67
CA ASN A 299 5.94 20.27 9.67
C ASN A 299 6.21 19.51 10.99
N PRO A 300 7.49 19.29 11.39
CA PRO A 300 7.81 18.46 12.57
C PRO A 300 7.29 19.01 13.91
N VAL A 301 7.07 20.32 14.03
CA VAL A 301 6.52 20.94 15.24
C VAL A 301 5.02 20.67 15.34
N MET A 302 4.28 20.96 14.27
CA MET A 302 2.83 20.79 14.19
C MET A 302 2.43 19.32 14.28
N ARG A 303 3.17 18.43 13.62
CA ARG A 303 3.13 16.97 13.78
C ARG A 303 3.07 16.54 15.25
N SER A 304 3.94 17.08 16.09
CA SER A 304 3.98 16.75 17.53
C SER A 304 2.80 17.31 18.35
N VAL A 305 2.04 18.27 17.79
CA VAL A 305 0.81 18.80 18.39
C VAL A 305 -0.39 17.97 17.92
N PHE A 306 -0.48 17.72 16.62
CA PHE A 306 -1.47 16.84 15.99
C PHE A 306 -1.51 15.46 16.66
N GLU A 307 -0.35 14.85 16.91
CA GLU A 307 -0.25 13.57 17.60
C GLU A 307 -0.93 13.59 18.98
N LYS A 308 -0.61 14.60 19.80
CA LYS A 308 -1.15 14.75 21.17
C LYS A 308 -2.65 15.06 21.18
N VAL A 309 -3.16 15.70 20.14
CA VAL A 309 -4.58 16.05 19.99
C VAL A 309 -5.40 14.87 19.45
N ARG A 310 -4.89 14.14 18.44
CA ARG A 310 -5.62 13.07 17.75
C ARG A 310 -5.60 11.74 18.49
N PHE A 311 -4.44 11.31 18.97
CA PHE A 311 -4.26 10.00 19.63
C PHE A 311 -4.28 10.11 21.17
N GLY A 312 -4.35 11.35 21.67
CA GLY A 312 -4.05 11.66 23.07
C GLY A 312 -2.55 11.56 23.36
N GLY A 313 -2.08 12.29 24.38
CA GLY A 313 -0.74 12.02 24.93
C GLY A 313 -0.68 10.60 25.52
N VAL A 314 0.46 9.91 25.42
CA VAL A 314 0.70 8.55 25.96
C VAL A 314 0.83 8.56 27.51
N GLY A 315 -0.10 9.24 28.18
CA GLY A 315 -0.32 9.29 29.62
C GLY A 315 -0.97 8.03 30.12
N LYS A 316 -0.25 6.91 29.99
CA LYS A 316 -0.53 5.54 30.46
C LYS A 316 -1.67 5.47 31.50
N SER A 317 -2.83 4.96 31.11
CA SER A 317 -3.94 4.61 32.01
C SER A 317 -3.63 3.37 32.85
N LYS A 318 -2.54 3.42 33.63
CA LYS A 318 -2.15 2.39 34.61
C LYS A 318 -3.21 2.27 35.71
N GLY A 319 -4.28 1.51 35.43
CA GLY A 319 -5.40 1.32 36.34
C GLY A 319 -6.78 1.22 35.65
N THR A 320 -6.90 1.37 34.33
CA THR A 320 -8.15 0.99 33.64
C THR A 320 -8.37 -0.52 33.75
N THR A 321 -9.45 -0.91 34.45
CA THR A 321 -9.94 -2.28 34.50
C THR A 321 -10.27 -2.79 33.08
N PRO A 322 -10.04 -4.08 32.75
CA PRO A 322 -10.41 -4.62 31.46
C PRO A 322 -11.92 -4.42 31.20
N MET A 323 -12.24 -3.98 30.00
CA MET A 323 -13.60 -3.62 29.57
C MET A 323 -13.96 -4.41 28.31
N SER A 324 -15.17 -4.96 28.27
CA SER A 324 -15.75 -5.52 27.05
C SER A 324 -16.63 -4.49 26.36
N TYR A 325 -16.66 -4.55 25.03
CA TYR A 325 -17.42 -3.65 24.19
C TYR A 325 -18.48 -4.48 23.47
N ILE A 326 -19.75 -4.09 23.57
CA ILE A 326 -20.85 -4.72 22.86
C ILE A 326 -21.31 -3.76 21.78
N VAL A 327 -21.23 -4.19 20.52
CA VAL A 327 -21.87 -3.47 19.41
C VAL A 327 -23.36 -3.80 19.43
N THR A 328 -24.22 -2.78 19.40
CA THR A 328 -25.69 -2.89 19.36
C THR A 328 -26.22 -2.56 17.96
N ARG A 329 -27.54 -2.62 17.76
CA ARG A 329 -28.19 -2.15 16.53
C ARG A 329 -29.62 -1.69 16.82
N ALA A 330 -30.22 -0.98 15.86
CA ALA A 330 -31.65 -0.65 15.88
C ALA A 330 -32.50 -1.88 15.50
N VAL A 331 -33.00 -2.61 16.51
CA VAL A 331 -33.94 -3.75 16.40
C VAL A 331 -34.97 -3.67 17.53
N PRO A 332 -36.08 -4.43 17.48
CA PRO A 332 -37.00 -4.60 18.61
C PRO A 332 -36.29 -4.95 19.91
N ILE A 333 -36.82 -4.46 21.04
CA ILE A 333 -36.16 -4.58 22.35
C ILE A 333 -36.02 -6.04 22.79
N GLU A 334 -36.97 -6.91 22.41
CA GLU A 334 -36.90 -8.36 22.63
C GLU A 334 -35.67 -8.98 21.93
N GLU A 335 -35.42 -8.64 20.67
CA GLU A 335 -34.27 -9.15 19.90
C GLU A 335 -32.94 -8.64 20.49
N GLN A 336 -32.88 -7.35 20.83
CA GLN A 336 -31.70 -6.76 21.49
C GLN A 336 -31.44 -7.41 22.86
N LEU A 337 -32.50 -7.74 23.63
CA LEU A 337 -32.38 -8.45 24.91
C LEU A 337 -31.94 -9.91 24.72
N THR A 338 -32.41 -10.63 23.70
CA THR A 338 -31.93 -11.98 23.38
C THR A 338 -30.45 -11.96 23.02
N TYR A 339 -30.01 -11.05 22.15
CA TYR A 339 -28.59 -10.87 21.82
C TYR A 339 -27.74 -10.55 23.06
N LEU A 340 -28.20 -9.64 23.94
CA LEU A 340 -27.48 -9.31 25.18
C LEU A 340 -27.43 -10.48 26.18
N GLN A 341 -28.40 -11.39 26.17
CA GLN A 341 -28.38 -12.62 26.97
C GLN A 341 -27.31 -13.59 26.43
N SER A 342 -27.30 -13.86 25.12
CA SER A 342 -26.28 -14.71 24.49
C SER A 342 -24.87 -14.13 24.63
N ALA A 343 -24.69 -12.82 24.43
CA ALA A 343 -23.40 -12.15 24.58
C ALA A 343 -22.86 -12.26 26.01
N LYS A 344 -23.74 -12.16 27.02
CA LYS A 344 -23.39 -12.32 28.45
C LYS A 344 -22.89 -13.73 28.78
N GLU A 345 -23.36 -14.77 28.10
CA GLU A 345 -22.90 -16.15 28.33
C GLU A 345 -21.45 -16.38 27.83
N LEU A 346 -20.95 -15.51 26.95
CA LEU A 346 -19.58 -15.53 26.42
C LEU A 346 -18.59 -14.66 27.24
N MET A 347 -19.05 -13.97 28.29
CA MET A 347 -18.28 -12.98 29.06
C MET A 347 -17.96 -13.43 30.49
N ASP A 348 -16.85 -12.92 31.08
CA ASP A 348 -16.67 -12.98 32.53
C ASP A 348 -17.67 -12.02 33.22
N ALA A 349 -18.48 -12.56 34.12
CA ALA A 349 -19.46 -11.85 34.93
C ALA A 349 -18.89 -10.72 35.83
N LYS A 350 -17.57 -10.52 35.86
CA LYS A 350 -16.89 -9.43 36.58
C LYS A 350 -16.38 -8.29 35.69
N ILE A 351 -16.40 -8.44 34.36
CA ILE A 351 -15.89 -7.43 33.43
C ILE A 351 -16.90 -6.29 33.27
N SER A 352 -16.41 -5.05 33.23
CA SER A 352 -17.21 -3.87 32.90
C SER A 352 -17.54 -3.85 31.42
N VAL A 353 -18.75 -3.43 31.05
CA VAL A 353 -19.23 -3.45 29.66
C VAL A 353 -19.58 -2.03 29.18
N LYS A 354 -19.06 -1.62 28.02
CA LYS A 354 -19.53 -0.44 27.25
C LYS A 354 -20.39 -0.90 26.07
N MET A 355 -21.47 -0.18 25.80
CA MET A 355 -22.27 -0.33 24.58
C MET A 355 -21.78 0.67 23.52
N CYS A 356 -21.65 0.22 22.28
CA CYS A 356 -21.36 1.04 21.10
C CYS A 356 -22.40 0.75 20.01
N ASP A 357 -22.63 1.71 19.13
CA ASP A 357 -23.58 1.65 17.99
C ASP A 357 -22.96 1.04 16.71
N SER A 358 -21.63 0.94 16.67
CA SER A 358 -20.85 0.41 15.55
C SER A 358 -19.54 -0.20 16.03
N LEU A 359 -18.95 -1.11 15.24
CA LEU A 359 -17.60 -1.60 15.47
C LEU A 359 -16.58 -0.44 15.46
N GLN A 360 -16.69 0.53 14.54
CA GLN A 360 -15.79 1.69 14.51
C GLN A 360 -15.77 2.45 15.84
N HIS A 361 -16.94 2.84 16.38
CA HIS A 361 -17.02 3.53 17.68
C HIS A 361 -16.47 2.67 18.84
N ALA A 362 -16.59 1.34 18.77
CA ALA A 362 -15.94 0.46 19.74
C ALA A 362 -14.40 0.54 19.63
N LEU A 363 -13.86 0.45 18.41
CA LEU A 363 -12.42 0.52 18.13
C LEU A 363 -11.81 1.86 18.56
N ASP A 364 -12.46 2.97 18.21
CA ASP A 364 -12.06 4.36 18.55
C ASP A 364 -11.90 4.59 20.07
N HIS A 365 -12.43 3.70 20.92
CA HIS A 365 -12.45 3.82 22.37
C HIS A 365 -11.92 2.59 23.12
N CYS A 366 -11.45 1.55 22.44
CA CYS A 366 -10.99 0.32 23.09
C CYS A 366 -9.53 0.40 23.54
N SER A 367 -9.20 -0.22 24.68
CA SER A 367 -7.82 -0.64 24.95
C SER A 367 -7.46 -1.82 24.04
N PRO A 368 -6.19 -2.02 23.64
CA PRO A 368 -5.81 -3.12 22.74
C PRO A 368 -6.23 -4.50 23.28
N ASP A 369 -6.09 -4.72 24.58
CA ASP A 369 -6.47 -5.91 25.36
C ASP A 369 -8.00 -6.20 25.43
N SER A 370 -8.85 -5.46 24.72
CA SER A 370 -10.31 -5.52 24.88
C SER A 370 -10.97 -6.67 24.10
N ALA A 371 -12.08 -7.19 24.63
CA ALA A 371 -12.98 -8.08 23.89
C ALA A 371 -14.17 -7.28 23.32
N ILE A 372 -14.36 -7.33 21.99
CA ILE A 372 -15.48 -6.71 21.27
C ILE A 372 -16.43 -7.80 20.77
N TYR A 373 -17.71 -7.66 21.11
CA TYR A 373 -18.77 -8.61 20.78
C TYR A 373 -19.68 -8.00 19.71
N LEU A 374 -19.92 -8.79 18.65
CA LEU A 374 -20.59 -8.37 17.43
C LEU A 374 -21.96 -9.07 17.27
N PRO A 375 -23.02 -8.32 16.92
CA PRO A 375 -24.36 -8.88 16.79
C PRO A 375 -24.51 -9.74 15.52
N PRO A 376 -25.17 -10.91 15.60
CA PRO A 376 -25.33 -11.85 14.48
C PRO A 376 -26.12 -11.23 13.33
N ALA A 377 -25.84 -11.64 12.10
CA ALA A 377 -26.44 -11.09 10.89
C ALA A 377 -26.32 -9.54 10.83
N THR A 378 -25.10 -9.02 10.98
CA THR A 378 -24.79 -7.60 10.73
C THR A 378 -23.58 -7.42 9.82
N ARG A 379 -23.59 -6.34 9.05
CA ARG A 379 -22.40 -5.79 8.40
C ARG A 379 -21.79 -4.73 9.34
N GLN A 380 -20.48 -4.74 9.45
CA GLN A 380 -19.68 -3.86 10.32
C GLN A 380 -18.63 -3.16 9.45
N ASP A 381 -19.03 -2.06 8.84
CA ASP A 381 -18.14 -1.23 8.02
C ASP A 381 -17.16 -0.46 8.93
N ILE A 382 -15.87 -0.74 8.77
CA ILE A 382 -14.77 -0.04 9.42
C ILE A 382 -14.02 0.84 8.42
N LYS A 383 -13.23 1.79 8.92
CA LYS A 383 -12.18 2.48 8.16
C LYS A 383 -10.83 1.87 8.52
N PHE A 384 -9.84 2.01 7.63
CA PHE A 384 -8.44 1.60 7.85
C PHE A 384 -8.01 1.58 9.31
N LEU A 385 -7.68 0.39 9.82
CA LEU A 385 -7.47 0.16 11.24
C LEU A 385 -6.01 0.35 11.66
N GLU A 386 -5.80 1.19 12.67
CA GLU A 386 -4.55 1.24 13.42
C GLU A 386 -4.38 -0.06 14.25
N TYR A 387 -3.15 -0.50 14.42
CA TYR A 387 -2.77 -1.86 14.83
C TYR A 387 -3.57 -2.46 16.00
N LEU A 388 -4.08 -3.68 15.82
CA LEU A 388 -4.64 -4.51 16.88
C LEU A 388 -3.49 -5.20 17.65
N ASN A 389 -3.39 -4.96 18.95
CA ASN A 389 -2.26 -5.41 19.79
C ASN A 389 -2.73 -6.07 21.10
N SER A 390 -1.81 -6.72 21.81
CA SER A 390 -1.90 -7.02 23.26
C SER A 390 -3.07 -7.90 23.76
N GLY A 391 -3.53 -8.88 22.98
CA GLY A 391 -4.40 -9.95 23.48
C GLY A 391 -5.90 -9.68 23.43
N GLY A 392 -6.36 -8.66 22.70
CA GLY A 392 -7.77 -8.42 22.46
C GLY A 392 -8.46 -9.52 21.63
N SER A 393 -9.79 -9.40 21.46
CA SER A 393 -10.53 -10.30 20.57
C SER A 393 -11.80 -9.70 19.97
N PHE A 394 -12.16 -10.12 18.76
CA PHE A 394 -13.46 -9.87 18.13
C PHE A 394 -14.28 -11.16 18.10
N ARG A 395 -15.53 -11.13 18.57
CA ARG A 395 -16.38 -12.32 18.67
C ARG A 395 -17.78 -12.08 18.11
N GLY A 396 -18.18 -12.84 17.09
CA GLY A 396 -19.57 -12.93 16.66
C GLY A 396 -20.40 -13.73 17.64
N VAL A 397 -21.55 -13.19 18.05
CA VAL A 397 -22.49 -13.89 18.95
C VAL A 397 -23.42 -14.77 18.10
N SER A 398 -22.85 -15.83 17.53
CA SER A 398 -23.50 -16.84 16.69
C SER A 398 -22.65 -18.12 16.68
N ASP A 399 -23.28 -19.28 16.81
CA ASP A 399 -22.60 -20.59 16.84
C ASP A 399 -22.59 -21.31 15.48
N VAL A 400 -23.08 -20.67 14.40
CA VAL A 400 -23.22 -21.30 13.08
C VAL A 400 -21.85 -21.47 12.41
N SER A 401 -21.50 -22.70 12.01
CA SER A 401 -20.17 -22.98 11.44
C SER A 401 -20.08 -22.79 9.93
N PHE A 402 -19.08 -22.02 9.48
CA PHE A 402 -18.78 -21.81 8.05
C PHE A 402 -18.33 -23.07 7.32
N VAL A 403 -17.84 -24.09 8.04
CA VAL A 403 -17.39 -25.36 7.45
C VAL A 403 -18.53 -26.36 7.30
N GLU A 404 -19.58 -26.27 8.13
CA GLU A 404 -20.72 -27.20 8.13
C GLU A 404 -21.91 -26.68 7.31
N ASP A 405 -22.26 -25.38 7.44
CA ASP A 405 -23.28 -24.71 6.61
C ASP A 405 -22.80 -23.30 6.25
N TYR A 406 -22.03 -23.22 5.16
CA TYR A 406 -21.46 -21.96 4.64
C TYR A 406 -22.54 -20.92 4.32
N ASP A 407 -23.68 -21.33 3.77
CA ASP A 407 -24.73 -20.43 3.33
C ASP A 407 -25.51 -19.87 4.52
N GLN A 408 -25.75 -20.65 5.57
CA GLN A 408 -26.34 -20.14 6.81
C GLN A 408 -25.32 -19.29 7.58
N ALA A 409 -24.07 -19.75 7.71
CA ALA A 409 -23.02 -19.03 8.44
C ALA A 409 -22.74 -17.64 7.84
N THR A 410 -22.68 -17.53 6.50
CA THR A 410 -22.50 -16.27 5.77
C THR A 410 -23.63 -15.25 6.00
N ARG A 411 -24.83 -15.71 6.39
CA ARG A 411 -25.97 -14.85 6.76
C ARG A 411 -26.09 -14.60 8.27
N MET A 412 -25.62 -15.51 9.11
CA MET A 412 -25.82 -15.46 10.57
C MET A 412 -24.62 -14.90 11.35
N ASN A 413 -23.39 -15.11 10.87
CA ASN A 413 -22.20 -14.51 11.48
C ASN A 413 -22.04 -13.06 11.00
N PRO A 414 -21.56 -12.13 11.86
CA PRO A 414 -21.31 -10.75 11.44
C PRO A 414 -20.13 -10.67 10.45
N ALA A 415 -20.26 -9.77 9.47
CA ALA A 415 -19.24 -9.49 8.47
C ALA A 415 -18.55 -8.15 8.75
N ILE A 416 -17.23 -8.16 8.92
CA ILE A 416 -16.38 -6.96 9.01
C ILE A 416 -15.86 -6.65 7.60
N VAL A 417 -15.97 -5.39 7.18
CA VAL A 417 -15.68 -4.94 5.80
C VAL A 417 -15.05 -3.55 5.86
N SER A 418 -14.18 -3.18 4.92
CA SER A 418 -13.80 -1.76 4.81
C SER A 418 -14.90 -0.98 4.09
N LYS A 419 -15.15 0.23 4.59
CA LYS A 419 -16.00 1.25 3.99
C LYS A 419 -15.41 1.82 2.69
N ASN A 420 -14.09 1.76 2.53
CA ASN A 420 -13.34 2.32 1.41
C ASN A 420 -12.49 1.21 0.72
N ASP A 421 -11.93 1.51 -0.45
CA ASP A 421 -10.91 0.66 -1.09
C ASP A 421 -9.54 0.83 -0.39
N ASP A 422 -9.40 0.21 0.78
CA ASP A 422 -8.20 0.31 1.63
C ASP A 422 -7.08 -0.64 1.20
N SER A 423 -5.85 -0.37 1.65
CA SER A 423 -4.73 -1.28 1.38
C SER A 423 -4.74 -2.54 2.27
N VAL A 424 -5.29 -2.45 3.49
CA VAL A 424 -5.38 -3.58 4.44
C VAL A 424 -6.68 -3.45 5.25
N LEU A 425 -7.43 -4.55 5.46
CA LEU A 425 -8.63 -4.53 6.32
C LEU A 425 -8.25 -4.55 7.81
N LEU A 426 -7.41 -5.50 8.25
CA LEU A 426 -6.91 -5.59 9.62
C LEU A 426 -5.37 -5.73 9.66
N THR A 427 -4.71 -5.03 10.59
CA THR A 427 -3.29 -5.29 10.90
C THR A 427 -3.13 -5.69 12.37
N ILE A 428 -2.49 -6.83 12.61
CA ILE A 428 -2.32 -7.43 13.94
C ILE A 428 -0.83 -7.44 14.31
N ASP A 429 -0.51 -7.02 15.54
CA ASP A 429 0.84 -6.98 16.10
C ASP A 429 0.81 -7.35 17.59
N GLY A 430 1.11 -8.62 17.87
CA GLY A 430 0.92 -9.25 19.18
C GLY A 430 -0.22 -10.27 19.17
N ASP A 431 -0.51 -10.84 20.34
CA ASP A 431 -1.54 -11.85 20.49
C ASP A 431 -2.94 -11.29 20.17
N PHE A 432 -3.78 -12.05 19.47
CA PHE A 432 -5.15 -11.62 19.16
C PHE A 432 -6.05 -12.81 18.80
N THR A 433 -7.38 -12.69 18.98
CA THR A 433 -8.33 -13.76 18.61
C THR A 433 -9.55 -13.23 17.85
N LEU A 434 -9.90 -13.88 16.74
CA LEU A 434 -11.16 -13.68 16.02
C LEU A 434 -11.99 -14.96 16.13
N GLU A 435 -13.27 -14.83 16.44
CA GLU A 435 -14.18 -15.95 16.65
C GLU A 435 -15.55 -15.69 16.03
N ASN A 436 -16.06 -16.61 15.20
CA ASN A 436 -17.40 -16.53 14.59
C ASN A 436 -17.66 -15.27 13.72
N VAL A 437 -16.66 -14.82 12.94
CA VAL A 437 -16.77 -13.62 12.07
C VAL A 437 -16.47 -13.93 10.61
N ARG A 438 -17.13 -13.21 9.69
CA ARG A 438 -16.70 -13.10 8.29
C ARG A 438 -15.85 -11.84 8.13
N LEU A 439 -14.74 -11.96 7.42
CA LEU A 439 -13.94 -10.86 6.91
C LEU A 439 -14.21 -10.79 5.40
N ASP A 440 -14.88 -9.71 4.99
CA ASP A 440 -15.15 -9.43 3.58
C ASP A 440 -14.02 -8.50 3.10
N CYS A 441 -13.11 -9.09 2.34
CA CYS A 441 -11.89 -8.47 1.88
C CYS A 441 -12.00 -7.99 0.42
N SER A 442 -13.21 -8.02 -0.16
CA SER A 442 -13.47 -7.59 -1.55
C SER A 442 -12.94 -6.18 -1.84
N ASN A 443 -13.08 -5.28 -0.86
CA ASN A 443 -12.70 -3.87 -0.93
C ASN A 443 -11.26 -3.59 -0.41
N VAL A 444 -10.38 -4.60 -0.30
CA VAL A 444 -8.99 -4.36 0.16
C VAL A 444 -7.95 -5.13 -0.63
N ARG A 445 -6.72 -4.61 -0.67
CA ARG A 445 -5.56 -5.31 -1.28
C ARG A 445 -5.09 -6.50 -0.45
N THR A 446 -5.17 -6.39 0.88
CA THR A 446 -4.88 -7.50 1.81
C THR A 446 -5.95 -7.59 2.91
N GLY A 447 -6.45 -8.79 3.18
CA GLY A 447 -7.38 -9.02 4.29
C GLY A 447 -6.72 -8.76 5.65
N VAL A 448 -5.78 -9.60 6.05
CA VAL A 448 -5.11 -9.47 7.36
C VAL A 448 -3.59 -9.48 7.21
N VAL A 449 -2.93 -8.45 7.71
CA VAL A 449 -1.46 -8.43 7.89
C VAL A 449 -1.13 -8.80 9.33
N ILE A 450 -0.24 -9.78 9.53
CA ILE A 450 0.20 -10.26 10.84
C ILE A 450 1.72 -10.01 10.96
N LYS A 451 2.12 -9.21 11.96
CA LYS A 451 3.53 -8.81 12.16
C LYS A 451 4.30 -9.65 13.18
N GLN A 452 3.68 -9.98 14.31
CA GLN A 452 4.25 -10.82 15.37
C GLN A 452 3.13 -11.35 16.28
N GLY A 453 3.40 -12.39 17.08
CA GLY A 453 2.54 -12.84 18.18
C GLY A 453 1.80 -14.18 17.95
N ASN A 454 0.85 -14.47 18.85
CA ASN A 454 0.01 -15.67 18.84
C ASN A 454 -1.42 -15.35 18.38
N ILE A 455 -1.76 -15.67 17.13
CA ILE A 455 -3.06 -15.31 16.54
C ILE A 455 -3.95 -16.54 16.40
N ILE A 456 -5.20 -16.44 16.85
CA ILE A 456 -6.20 -17.51 16.74
C ILE A 456 -7.39 -17.02 15.93
N PHE A 457 -7.63 -17.63 14.77
CA PHE A 457 -8.88 -17.52 14.02
C PHE A 457 -9.71 -18.77 14.28
N ARG A 458 -10.92 -18.63 14.82
CA ARG A 458 -11.83 -19.75 15.08
C ARG A 458 -13.17 -19.53 14.39
N ASN A 459 -13.62 -20.51 13.61
CA ASN A 459 -14.86 -20.40 12.84
C ASN A 459 -14.97 -19.07 12.10
N CYS A 460 -13.90 -18.70 11.39
CA CYS A 460 -13.81 -17.45 10.64
C CYS A 460 -13.88 -17.72 9.14
N CYS A 461 -14.55 -16.85 8.40
CA CYS A 461 -14.54 -16.87 6.93
C CYS A 461 -13.79 -15.65 6.39
N PHE A 462 -12.89 -15.86 5.44
CA PHE A 462 -12.21 -14.83 4.68
C PHE A 462 -12.68 -14.96 3.23
N THR A 463 -13.31 -13.91 2.69
CA THR A 463 -13.72 -13.84 1.28
C THR A 463 -12.96 -12.70 0.63
N GLY A 464 -12.21 -12.96 -0.43
CA GLY A 464 -11.65 -11.91 -1.27
C GLY A 464 -12.61 -11.53 -2.39
N ASP A 465 -12.05 -11.18 -3.55
CA ASP A 465 -12.77 -10.88 -4.78
C ASP A 465 -12.25 -11.80 -5.91
N PRO A 466 -13.11 -12.66 -6.49
CA PRO A 466 -12.70 -13.66 -7.47
C PRO A 466 -12.26 -13.09 -8.83
N SER A 467 -12.46 -11.79 -9.08
CA SER A 467 -11.96 -11.12 -10.29
C SER A 467 -10.51 -10.62 -10.16
N SER A 468 -9.97 -10.56 -8.93
CA SER A 468 -8.67 -9.96 -8.67
C SER A 468 -7.50 -10.95 -8.73
N SER A 469 -6.47 -10.56 -9.46
CA SER A 469 -5.20 -11.29 -9.60
C SER A 469 -4.13 -10.87 -8.58
N THR A 470 -4.38 -9.81 -7.80
CA THR A 470 -3.38 -9.20 -6.89
C THR A 470 -3.79 -9.11 -5.42
N LYS A 471 -5.04 -9.41 -5.06
CA LYS A 471 -5.54 -9.38 -3.66
C LYS A 471 -5.07 -10.59 -2.83
N GLN A 472 -4.62 -10.37 -1.60
CA GLN A 472 -4.13 -11.42 -0.70
C GLN A 472 -5.01 -11.59 0.55
N GLY A 473 -5.19 -12.82 1.02
CA GLY A 473 -6.04 -13.11 2.17
C GLY A 473 -5.38 -12.76 3.49
N ILE A 474 -4.37 -13.53 3.87
CA ILE A 474 -3.56 -13.32 5.09
C ILE A 474 -2.08 -13.21 4.69
N VAL A 475 -1.37 -12.22 5.23
CA VAL A 475 0.07 -11.98 4.99
C VAL A 475 0.82 -12.00 6.33
N ILE A 476 1.81 -12.88 6.45
CA ILE A 476 2.54 -13.17 7.69
C ILE A 476 4.01 -12.77 7.52
N PHE A 477 4.51 -11.87 8.38
CA PHE A 477 5.86 -11.31 8.26
C PHE A 477 6.96 -12.13 8.94
N GLY A 478 6.61 -13.05 9.85
CA GLY A 478 7.53 -13.98 10.54
C GLY A 478 7.42 -13.92 12.07
N ASN A 479 8.10 -14.82 12.77
CA ASN A 479 8.08 -14.94 14.25
C ASN A 479 6.65 -15.00 14.85
N CYS A 480 5.73 -15.66 14.15
CA CYS A 480 4.31 -15.78 14.52
C CYS A 480 3.91 -17.25 14.76
N THR A 481 3.06 -17.49 15.76
CA THR A 481 2.29 -18.75 15.87
C THR A 481 0.83 -18.46 15.55
N ILE A 482 0.31 -19.07 14.49
CA ILE A 482 -1.03 -18.78 13.97
C ILE A 482 -1.83 -20.08 13.94
N THR A 483 -3.10 -20.01 14.38
CA THR A 483 -4.03 -21.15 14.37
C THR A 483 -5.32 -20.77 13.66
N PHE A 484 -5.66 -21.51 12.61
CA PHE A 484 -6.94 -21.47 11.93
C PHE A 484 -7.73 -22.72 12.34
N ASP A 485 -8.84 -22.55 13.07
CA ASP A 485 -9.65 -23.63 13.63
C ASP A 485 -11.09 -23.56 13.10
N ARG A 486 -11.48 -24.51 12.22
CA ARG A 486 -12.74 -24.50 11.45
C ARG A 486 -12.91 -23.24 10.58
N CYS A 487 -11.84 -22.77 9.93
CA CYS A 487 -11.89 -21.57 9.09
C CYS A 487 -12.18 -21.89 7.61
N VAL A 488 -12.64 -20.89 6.87
CA VAL A 488 -12.81 -20.93 5.40
C VAL A 488 -12.10 -19.74 4.78
N ILE A 489 -11.22 -19.96 3.81
CA ILE A 489 -10.47 -18.92 3.09
C ILE A 489 -10.72 -19.11 1.59
N ARG A 490 -11.16 -18.06 0.89
CA ARG A 490 -11.52 -18.17 -0.53
C ARG A 490 -11.41 -16.88 -1.31
N GLU A 491 -11.28 -17.03 -2.64
CA GLU A 491 -11.43 -15.94 -3.62
C GLU A 491 -10.32 -14.88 -3.51
N PHE A 492 -9.07 -15.33 -3.35
CA PHE A 492 -7.86 -14.49 -3.29
C PHE A 492 -6.82 -14.91 -4.34
N SER A 493 -5.92 -14.00 -4.73
CA SER A 493 -4.70 -14.36 -5.48
C SER A 493 -3.82 -15.31 -4.66
N THR A 494 -3.35 -14.87 -3.49
CA THR A 494 -2.74 -15.78 -2.49
C THR A 494 -3.62 -15.82 -1.25
N GLY A 495 -4.12 -17.00 -0.87
CA GLY A 495 -5.01 -17.18 0.29
C GLY A 495 -4.31 -16.93 1.63
N ILE A 496 -3.20 -17.62 1.86
CA ILE A 496 -2.25 -17.34 2.95
C ILE A 496 -0.87 -17.17 2.33
N TYR A 497 -0.21 -16.03 2.55
CA TYR A 497 1.20 -15.80 2.25
C TYR A 497 1.99 -15.76 3.57
N SER A 498 3.11 -16.46 3.64
CA SER A 498 4.06 -16.38 4.75
C SER A 498 5.49 -16.12 4.31
N ASN A 499 6.15 -15.23 5.05
CA ASN A 499 7.59 -15.07 5.11
C ASN A 499 8.22 -16.22 5.95
N HIS A 500 9.41 -16.02 6.50
CA HIS A 500 10.20 -17.00 7.25
C HIS A 500 9.81 -17.15 8.75
N ASP A 501 10.35 -18.18 9.40
CA ASP A 501 10.30 -18.42 10.86
C ASP A 501 8.89 -18.34 11.47
N CYS A 502 7.94 -19.06 10.90
CA CYS A 502 6.54 -19.09 11.34
C CYS A 502 6.04 -20.47 11.77
N THR A 503 4.94 -20.52 12.51
CA THR A 503 4.20 -21.76 12.79
C THR A 503 2.72 -21.59 12.43
N ILE A 504 2.24 -22.31 11.42
CA ILE A 504 0.87 -22.22 10.90
C ILE A 504 0.13 -23.52 11.18
N ASN A 505 -0.95 -23.46 11.96
CA ASN A 505 -1.79 -24.61 12.29
C ASN A 505 -3.12 -24.50 11.54
N LEU A 506 -3.33 -25.33 10.53
CA LEU A 506 -4.58 -25.45 9.78
C LEU A 506 -5.40 -26.62 10.33
N LEU A 507 -6.38 -26.33 11.18
CA LEU A 507 -7.22 -27.32 11.87
C LEU A 507 -8.64 -27.28 11.31
N ASN A 508 -9.11 -28.38 10.71
CA ASN A 508 -10.44 -28.50 10.07
C ASN A 508 -10.78 -27.32 9.13
N THR A 509 -9.76 -26.79 8.44
CA THR A 509 -9.85 -25.53 7.69
C THR A 509 -9.89 -25.80 6.18
N THR A 510 -10.67 -25.00 5.45
CA THR A 510 -10.86 -25.12 4.00
C THR A 510 -10.29 -23.89 3.31
N ILE A 511 -9.38 -24.09 2.34
CA ILE A 511 -8.91 -23.06 1.41
C ILE A 511 -9.40 -23.43 0.01
N SER A 512 -10.02 -22.51 -0.73
CA SER A 512 -10.50 -22.84 -2.08
C SER A 512 -10.72 -21.63 -2.98
N HIS A 513 -10.75 -21.83 -4.30
CA HIS A 513 -11.01 -20.75 -5.27
C HIS A 513 -10.01 -19.58 -5.14
N CYS A 514 -8.78 -19.88 -4.71
CA CYS A 514 -7.65 -18.94 -4.72
C CYS A 514 -6.77 -19.19 -5.96
N MET A 515 -5.88 -18.27 -6.35
CA MET A 515 -4.90 -18.60 -7.38
C MET A 515 -3.81 -19.53 -6.82
N THR A 516 -3.19 -19.14 -5.70
CA THR A 516 -2.43 -20.01 -4.80
C THR A 516 -3.13 -20.09 -3.44
N GLY A 517 -3.40 -21.30 -2.95
CA GLY A 517 -4.10 -21.50 -1.67
C GLY A 517 -3.25 -21.07 -0.47
N LEU A 518 -2.07 -21.66 -0.34
CA LEU A 518 -1.06 -21.37 0.68
C LEU A 518 0.30 -21.18 0.00
N GLU A 519 1.01 -20.12 0.36
CA GLU A 519 2.33 -19.76 -0.14
C GLU A 519 3.24 -19.47 1.05
N THR A 520 4.43 -20.07 1.08
CA THR A 520 5.38 -19.89 2.18
C THR A 520 6.81 -19.82 1.66
N LEU A 521 7.61 -18.99 2.31
CA LEU A 521 9.08 -19.05 2.20
C LEU A 521 9.63 -20.06 3.22
N ASP A 522 10.95 -20.25 3.19
CA ASP A 522 11.74 -21.12 4.07
C ASP A 522 11.48 -21.00 5.58
N LEU A 523 11.80 -22.07 6.31
CA LEU A 523 11.81 -22.17 7.79
C LEU A 523 10.44 -22.02 8.49
N CYS A 524 9.33 -22.02 7.74
CA CYS A 524 7.99 -22.15 8.32
C CYS A 524 7.63 -23.61 8.63
N GLN A 525 6.98 -23.83 9.78
CA GLN A 525 6.41 -25.11 10.18
C GLN A 525 4.88 -25.08 10.02
N ILE A 526 4.32 -26.02 9.25
CA ILE A 526 2.90 -26.02 8.87
C ILE A 526 2.26 -27.37 9.23
N LEU A 527 1.28 -27.32 10.13
CA LEU A 527 0.45 -28.46 10.53
C LEU A 527 -0.88 -28.44 9.77
N PHE A 528 -1.10 -29.44 8.93
CA PHE A 528 -2.38 -29.72 8.29
C PHE A 528 -3.12 -30.81 9.08
N ARG A 529 -4.16 -30.45 9.84
CA ARG A 529 -5.03 -31.41 10.53
C ARG A 529 -6.44 -31.37 9.95
N SER A 530 -6.81 -32.38 9.17
CA SER A 530 -8.07 -32.46 8.42
C SER A 530 -8.35 -31.20 7.57
N THR A 531 -7.34 -30.74 6.84
CA THR A 531 -7.38 -29.53 6.00
C THR A 531 -7.81 -29.87 4.57
N SER A 532 -8.63 -29.03 3.94
CA SER A 532 -9.02 -29.16 2.53
C SER A 532 -8.47 -27.99 1.71
N ILE A 533 -7.65 -28.23 0.67
CA ILE A 533 -7.20 -27.19 -0.28
C ILE A 533 -7.53 -27.58 -1.72
N LYS A 534 -8.50 -26.89 -2.33
CA LYS A 534 -9.12 -27.32 -3.60
C LYS A 534 -9.53 -26.19 -4.53
N ASN A 535 -9.67 -26.49 -5.82
CA ASN A 535 -10.15 -25.54 -6.85
C ASN A 535 -9.29 -24.26 -6.93
N CYS A 536 -7.97 -24.39 -6.74
CA CYS A 536 -7.04 -23.28 -6.95
C CYS A 536 -6.62 -23.17 -8.42
N SER A 537 -6.62 -21.97 -9.01
CA SER A 537 -6.34 -21.77 -10.44
C SER A 537 -4.85 -21.85 -10.81
N GLN A 538 -3.96 -21.92 -9.82
CA GLN A 538 -2.60 -22.42 -9.95
C GLN A 538 -2.37 -23.56 -8.94
N TYR A 539 -2.13 -23.25 -7.66
CA TYR A 539 -1.56 -24.20 -6.70
C TYR A 539 -2.36 -24.35 -5.40
N GLY A 540 -2.37 -25.56 -4.85
CA GLY A 540 -2.82 -25.77 -3.47
C GLY A 540 -1.84 -25.16 -2.46
N VAL A 541 -0.60 -25.65 -2.48
CA VAL A 541 0.51 -25.19 -1.62
C VAL A 541 1.76 -24.91 -2.46
N LEU A 542 2.42 -23.78 -2.22
CA LEU A 542 3.70 -23.40 -2.80
C LEU A 542 4.72 -23.12 -1.68
N LEU A 543 5.89 -23.77 -1.75
CA LEU A 543 7.07 -23.49 -0.93
C LEU A 543 8.19 -22.95 -1.83
N GLU A 544 8.71 -21.76 -1.50
CA GLU A 544 9.96 -21.26 -2.07
C GLU A 544 11.14 -21.62 -1.15
N ASP A 545 11.99 -22.51 -1.65
CA ASP A 545 13.15 -23.07 -0.95
C ASP A 545 14.44 -22.37 -1.43
N PHE A 546 15.10 -21.64 -0.53
CA PHE A 546 16.31 -20.87 -0.79
C PHE A 546 17.58 -21.60 -0.31
N ASN A 547 17.49 -22.88 0.10
CA ASN A 547 18.64 -23.65 0.59
C ASN A 547 19.56 -24.09 -0.56
N GLU A 548 20.73 -23.48 -0.66
CA GLU A 548 21.73 -23.78 -1.69
C GLU A 548 22.32 -25.22 -1.58
N ASP A 549 22.26 -25.85 -0.41
CA ASP A 549 22.90 -27.14 -0.10
C ASP A 549 22.22 -28.40 -0.72
N ALA A 550 21.01 -28.27 -1.29
CA ALA A 550 20.19 -29.40 -1.72
C ALA A 550 20.80 -30.25 -2.86
N ASP A 551 21.79 -29.75 -3.60
CA ASP A 551 22.34 -30.43 -4.80
C ASP A 551 23.23 -31.64 -4.48
N ASN A 552 23.52 -31.93 -3.21
CA ASN A 552 24.35 -33.09 -2.80
C ASN A 552 23.56 -34.35 -2.38
N ASN A 553 22.25 -34.26 -2.13
CA ASN A 553 21.43 -35.39 -1.67
C ASN A 553 20.32 -35.72 -2.67
N GLN A 554 20.61 -36.55 -3.68
CA GLN A 554 19.55 -37.19 -4.48
C GLN A 554 18.82 -38.27 -3.66
N PRO A 555 17.50 -38.18 -3.43
CA PRO A 555 16.69 -39.33 -3.08
C PRO A 555 16.51 -40.15 -4.37
N SER A 556 16.95 -41.41 -4.37
CA SER A 556 16.79 -42.29 -5.53
C SER A 556 15.35 -42.81 -5.65
N GLY A 557 14.39 -41.93 -5.99
CA GLY A 557 12.97 -42.24 -5.93
C GLY A 557 12.04 -41.40 -6.83
N GLY A 558 11.50 -42.04 -7.86
CA GLY A 558 10.14 -41.79 -8.36
C GLY A 558 9.90 -40.58 -9.28
N ALA A 559 10.37 -39.38 -8.94
CA ALA A 559 10.10 -38.16 -9.70
C ALA A 559 11.08 -37.98 -10.86
N ALA A 560 10.57 -37.79 -12.07
CA ALA A 560 11.39 -37.48 -13.24
C ALA A 560 11.62 -35.97 -13.33
N PHE A 561 12.88 -35.53 -13.22
CA PHE A 561 13.27 -34.19 -13.65
C PHE A 561 13.03 -34.06 -15.16
N THR A 562 12.08 -33.22 -15.56
CA THR A 562 12.07 -32.61 -16.89
C THR A 562 13.27 -31.67 -17.00
N GLU A 563 14.11 -31.88 -18.03
CA GLU A 563 15.31 -31.07 -18.27
C GLU A 563 14.92 -29.59 -18.47
N GLY A 564 15.07 -28.79 -17.41
CA GLY A 564 14.74 -27.35 -17.38
C GLY A 564 13.90 -26.89 -16.18
N SER A 565 13.10 -27.76 -15.57
CA SER A 565 12.17 -27.35 -14.50
C SER A 565 12.87 -27.09 -13.16
N ARG A 566 12.71 -25.87 -12.61
CA ARG A 566 13.23 -25.45 -11.28
C ARG A 566 12.29 -25.80 -10.10
N SER A 567 11.16 -26.43 -10.38
CA SER A 567 10.11 -26.75 -9.41
C SER A 567 9.81 -28.25 -9.40
N GLN A 568 9.57 -28.81 -8.21
CA GLN A 568 9.08 -30.17 -7.98
C GLN A 568 7.58 -30.11 -7.65
N VAL A 569 6.75 -30.89 -8.35
CA VAL A 569 5.29 -30.92 -8.15
C VAL A 569 4.88 -32.27 -7.57
N PHE A 570 4.05 -32.24 -6.53
CA PHE A 570 3.53 -33.42 -5.85
C PHE A 570 2.00 -33.39 -5.84
N GLU A 571 1.37 -34.41 -6.44
CA GLU A 571 -0.09 -34.58 -6.44
C GLU A 571 -0.62 -35.21 -5.14
N ASP A 572 0.19 -36.05 -4.49
CA ASP A 572 -0.14 -36.73 -3.22
C ASP A 572 0.78 -36.23 -2.11
N PHE A 573 0.19 -35.70 -1.03
CA PHE A 573 0.92 -35.22 0.15
C PHE A 573 1.69 -36.33 0.86
N ASN A 574 1.30 -37.60 0.70
CA ASN A 574 2.01 -38.75 1.26
C ASN A 574 3.37 -39.01 0.58
N MET A 575 3.71 -38.28 -0.49
CA MET A 575 5.02 -38.34 -1.15
C MET A 575 6.00 -37.25 -0.65
N ILE A 576 5.60 -36.40 0.29
CA ILE A 576 6.37 -35.20 0.70
C ILE A 576 7.18 -35.51 1.96
N GLU A 577 8.46 -35.83 1.79
CA GLU A 577 9.42 -36.06 2.88
C GLU A 577 10.13 -34.73 3.28
N ARG A 578 9.35 -33.78 3.81
CA ARG A 578 9.84 -32.45 4.30
C ARG A 578 9.44 -32.22 5.75
N GLU A 579 10.35 -31.66 6.56
CA GLU A 579 10.10 -31.44 8.00
C GLU A 579 9.25 -30.19 8.30
N GLU A 580 9.13 -29.31 7.32
CA GLU A 580 8.24 -28.14 7.30
C GLU A 580 6.75 -28.52 7.33
N PHE A 581 6.40 -29.73 6.89
CA PHE A 581 5.00 -30.15 6.72
C PHE A 581 4.63 -31.34 7.61
N THR A 582 3.64 -31.15 8.48
CA THR A 582 3.05 -32.24 9.28
C THR A 582 1.60 -32.47 8.87
N PHE A 583 1.24 -33.72 8.56
CA PHE A 583 -0.10 -34.11 8.11
C PHE A 583 -0.79 -35.02 9.14
N GLU A 584 -2.02 -34.67 9.53
CA GLU A 584 -2.84 -35.44 10.47
C GLU A 584 -4.33 -35.48 10.06
N GLY A 585 -5.03 -36.55 10.45
CA GLY A 585 -6.47 -36.66 10.21
C GLY A 585 -6.82 -36.91 8.73
N SER A 586 -7.90 -36.28 8.25
CA SER A 586 -8.44 -36.49 6.90
C SER A 586 -8.20 -35.26 6.03
N CYS A 587 -6.96 -35.06 5.57
CA CYS A 587 -6.63 -33.95 4.67
C CYS A 587 -6.97 -34.29 3.20
N GLU A 588 -7.43 -33.29 2.44
CA GLU A 588 -7.90 -33.45 1.07
C GLU A 588 -7.35 -32.35 0.15
N PHE A 589 -6.59 -32.74 -0.86
CA PHE A 589 -6.01 -31.84 -1.87
C PHE A 589 -6.40 -32.34 -3.26
N GLY A 590 -6.84 -31.44 -4.14
CA GLY A 590 -7.25 -31.79 -5.50
C GLY A 590 -7.97 -30.66 -6.22
N GLU A 591 -8.23 -30.84 -7.51
CA GLU A 591 -8.88 -29.81 -8.37
C GLU A 591 -8.05 -28.51 -8.48
N ASN A 592 -6.77 -28.55 -8.12
CA ASN A 592 -5.82 -27.43 -8.24
C ASN A 592 -5.10 -27.52 -9.59
N ALA A 593 -5.15 -26.46 -10.40
CA ALA A 593 -4.95 -26.56 -11.85
C ALA A 593 -3.52 -26.86 -12.32
N LYS A 594 -2.50 -26.49 -11.54
CA LYS A 594 -1.07 -26.69 -11.84
C LYS A 594 -0.36 -27.62 -10.85
N GLY A 595 -1.04 -28.06 -9.79
CA GLY A 595 -0.53 -29.04 -8.82
C GLY A 595 -1.04 -28.81 -7.40
N ASN A 596 -1.10 -29.88 -6.61
CA ASN A 596 -1.51 -29.81 -5.20
C ASN A 596 -0.42 -29.19 -4.30
N PHE A 597 0.83 -29.62 -4.44
CA PHE A 597 1.99 -29.05 -3.75
C PHE A 597 3.12 -28.79 -4.72
N VAL A 598 3.80 -27.66 -4.57
CA VAL A 598 4.99 -27.30 -5.35
C VAL A 598 6.10 -26.82 -4.44
N ILE A 599 7.30 -27.36 -4.65
CA ILE A 599 8.54 -26.86 -4.05
C ILE A 599 9.39 -26.27 -5.17
N ARG A 600 9.60 -24.96 -5.14
CA ARG A 600 10.34 -24.19 -6.16
C ARG A 600 11.63 -23.67 -5.53
N LYS A 601 12.77 -23.75 -6.24
CA LYS A 601 14.00 -23.08 -5.77
C LYS A 601 13.81 -21.55 -5.85
N GLY A 602 13.85 -20.88 -4.70
CA GLY A 602 13.70 -19.43 -4.57
C GLY A 602 14.96 -18.67 -5.03
N PHE A 603 14.80 -17.40 -5.41
CA PHE A 603 15.90 -16.55 -5.85
C PHE A 603 16.41 -15.63 -4.73
N SER A 604 17.73 -15.43 -4.65
CA SER A 604 18.44 -14.81 -3.51
C SER A 604 18.01 -13.37 -3.12
N GLU A 605 17.22 -12.67 -3.94
CA GLU A 605 16.46 -11.50 -3.48
C GLU A 605 15.20 -11.96 -2.73
N ARG A 606 15.35 -12.24 -1.42
CA ARG A 606 14.21 -12.37 -0.49
C ARG A 606 13.25 -11.21 -0.73
N PHE A 607 11.97 -11.50 -1.04
CA PHE A 607 11.04 -10.46 -1.50
C PHE A 607 10.91 -9.34 -0.47
N ASN A 608 11.54 -8.20 -0.79
CA ASN A 608 11.64 -7.08 0.13
C ASN A 608 10.30 -6.35 0.15
N SER A 609 9.49 -6.65 1.17
CA SER A 609 8.07 -6.32 1.27
C SER A 609 7.77 -4.83 1.54
N SER A 610 8.59 -3.92 1.01
CA SER A 610 8.42 -2.46 1.07
C SER A 610 7.03 -2.01 0.57
N CYS A 611 6.44 -2.74 -0.38
CA CYS A 611 5.07 -2.56 -0.87
C CYS A 611 3.97 -3.01 0.12
N PHE A 612 4.32 -3.30 1.38
CA PHE A 612 3.44 -3.71 2.48
C PHE A 612 3.88 -3.20 3.89
N VAL A 613 4.64 -2.09 3.96
CA VAL A 613 5.28 -1.49 5.16
C VAL A 613 6.71 -1.99 5.42
N ASP A 614 7.60 -1.03 5.71
CA ASP A 614 9.05 -1.21 5.89
C ASP A 614 9.41 -2.24 6.97
N ALA A 615 10.20 -3.24 6.56
CA ALA A 615 10.72 -4.30 7.42
C ALA A 615 11.54 -3.74 8.60
N ASP A 616 11.59 -4.51 9.68
CA ASP A 616 12.45 -4.26 10.84
C ASP A 616 13.73 -5.09 10.72
N GLU A 617 14.82 -4.49 10.24
CA GLU A 617 16.16 -5.06 10.43
C GLU A 617 16.65 -4.72 11.85
N THR A 618 16.78 -5.75 12.70
CA THR A 618 17.29 -5.59 14.07
C THR A 618 18.79 -5.32 14.06
N CYS A 619 19.19 -4.05 14.01
CA CYS A 619 20.53 -3.61 14.38
C CYS A 619 20.80 -3.87 15.87
N ALA A 620 21.22 -5.10 16.19
CA ALA A 620 21.71 -5.45 17.52
C ALA A 620 22.96 -4.62 17.84
N LEU A 621 22.92 -3.89 18.96
CA LEU A 621 24.04 -3.07 19.42
C LEU A 621 25.26 -3.95 19.74
N HIS A 622 26.31 -3.82 18.92
CA HIS A 622 27.66 -4.23 19.29
C HIS A 622 28.59 -3.02 19.21
N ASP A 623 28.68 -2.28 20.31
CA ASP A 623 29.77 -1.34 20.54
C ASP A 623 31.10 -2.10 20.52
N VAL A 624 31.98 -1.74 19.59
CA VAL A 624 33.41 -2.10 19.62
C VAL A 624 34.21 -0.84 19.34
N GLU A 625 34.90 -0.32 20.35
CA GLU A 625 35.92 0.70 20.17
C GLU A 625 37.16 0.09 19.52
N ASP A 626 37.37 0.41 18.24
CA ASP A 626 38.67 0.47 17.57
C ASP A 626 38.46 1.32 16.30
N GLY A 627 39.44 1.99 15.71
CA GLY A 627 40.87 2.07 15.99
C GLY A 627 41.52 2.68 14.74
N LEU A 628 42.23 3.81 14.88
CA LEU A 628 42.72 4.61 13.74
C LEU A 628 43.66 3.82 12.81
N GLU A 629 43.54 4.02 11.49
CA GLU A 629 44.67 4.49 10.65
C GLU A 629 44.21 4.97 9.24
N ASP A 630 44.92 5.96 8.69
CA ASP A 630 44.66 6.59 7.38
C ASP A 630 45.41 5.89 6.22
N SER A 631 44.78 5.74 5.04
CA SER A 631 45.41 5.95 3.70
C SER A 631 44.52 5.50 2.52
N SER A 632 44.75 5.91 1.26
CA SER A 632 44.90 7.26 0.69
C SER A 632 45.00 7.19 -0.86
N ILE A 633 44.36 8.14 -1.59
CA ILE A 633 44.63 8.48 -3.01
C ILE A 633 44.20 7.35 -4.01
N CYS A 634 43.77 7.53 -5.26
CA CYS A 634 43.75 8.58 -6.32
C CYS A 634 42.48 8.42 -7.20
N ASP A 635 42.07 9.30 -8.13
CA ASP A 635 42.53 10.67 -8.49
C ASP A 635 41.40 11.52 -9.13
N VAL A 636 41.69 12.79 -9.42
CA VAL A 636 40.74 13.82 -9.90
C VAL A 636 40.83 14.10 -11.41
N THR A 637 39.69 14.44 -12.04
CA THR A 637 39.67 15.33 -13.23
C THR A 637 38.78 16.55 -12.99
N ASN A 638 39.39 17.74 -12.96
CA ASN A 638 38.69 19.03 -12.78
C ASN A 638 38.21 19.63 -14.10
N VAL A 639 37.11 20.39 -14.05
CA VAL A 639 36.93 21.61 -14.85
C VAL A 639 36.54 22.73 -13.88
N SER A 640 37.12 23.93 -14.03
CA SER A 640 37.09 24.97 -13.01
C SER A 640 36.79 26.36 -13.57
N PHE A 641 35.97 27.16 -12.88
CA PHE A 641 36.00 28.62 -13.01
C PHE A 641 35.93 29.36 -11.66
N SER A 642 37.08 29.94 -11.31
CA SER A 642 37.36 31.08 -10.41
C SER A 642 36.29 31.64 -9.47
N VAL A 643 36.62 31.66 -8.17
CA VAL A 643 35.98 32.42 -7.08
C VAL A 643 36.68 33.77 -6.85
N ASN A 644 35.97 34.76 -6.30
CA ASN A 644 36.53 35.86 -5.49
C ASN A 644 35.69 35.96 -4.18
N HIS A 645 36.25 35.72 -2.97
CA HIS A 645 36.98 36.68 -2.09
C HIS A 645 36.07 37.78 -1.49
N LEU A 646 36.01 38.10 -0.18
CA LEU A 646 36.78 37.79 1.07
C LEU A 646 35.82 37.19 2.15
N GLU A 647 36.20 36.40 3.18
CA GLU A 647 37.02 36.67 4.39
C GLU A 647 36.59 37.89 5.26
N ALA A 648 36.69 37.95 6.60
CA ALA A 648 37.16 37.02 7.65
C ALA A 648 36.45 37.40 8.99
N SER A 649 35.96 36.48 9.85
CA SER A 649 36.66 35.59 10.81
C SER A 649 37.04 36.22 12.18
N LYS A 650 36.99 35.39 13.24
CA LYS A 650 37.52 35.55 14.63
C LYS A 650 36.63 36.26 15.67
N LEU A 651 36.60 35.88 16.95
CA LEU A 651 36.88 34.68 17.77
C LEU A 651 36.97 35.22 19.21
N SER A 652 36.36 34.58 20.21
CA SER A 652 36.98 34.40 21.55
C SER A 652 36.17 33.47 22.46
N SER A 653 36.85 32.77 23.35
CA SER A 653 36.29 31.95 24.44
C SER A 653 37.37 31.71 25.50
N THR A 654 37.09 31.92 26.80
CA THR A 654 37.46 30.98 27.90
C THR A 654 37.02 31.42 29.31
N LYS A 655 36.30 30.52 30.00
CA LYS A 655 36.54 29.95 31.35
C LYS A 655 36.88 30.79 32.62
N HIS A 656 36.13 30.42 33.68
CA HIS A 656 36.52 30.22 35.11
C HIS A 656 36.83 31.42 36.04
N ILE A 657 36.06 31.55 37.15
CA ILE A 657 36.45 31.21 38.55
C ILE A 657 35.28 31.49 39.54
N ARG A 658 35.16 30.70 40.62
CA ARG A 658 34.34 30.94 41.85
C ARG A 658 35.33 31.22 43.01
N PRO A 659 35.03 32.04 44.05
CA PRO A 659 34.41 31.44 45.27
C PRO A 659 33.62 32.36 46.26
N THR A 660 32.53 31.79 46.81
CA THR A 660 32.09 31.77 48.24
C THR A 660 31.70 33.02 49.07
N VAL A 661 30.93 32.73 50.14
CA VAL A 661 30.67 33.47 51.40
C VAL A 661 29.45 34.43 51.48
N ASP A 662 28.29 33.82 51.73
CA ASP A 662 27.38 34.03 52.90
C ASP A 662 26.72 35.39 53.26
N ILE A 663 25.77 35.28 54.22
CA ILE A 663 25.18 36.31 55.11
C ILE A 663 23.87 37.00 54.64
N SER A 664 22.78 36.21 54.71
CA SER A 664 21.57 36.46 55.52
C SER A 664 20.41 37.40 55.07
N ASN A 665 19.20 36.88 55.31
CA ASN A 665 18.01 37.50 55.95
C ASN A 665 17.29 38.74 55.38
N GLY A 666 15.95 38.66 55.41
CA GLY A 666 15.05 39.81 55.63
C GLY A 666 14.48 40.43 54.34
N SER A 667 13.30 40.07 53.82
CA SER A 667 11.94 40.02 54.41
C SER A 667 11.24 41.37 54.56
N ALA A 668 10.48 41.72 53.50
CA ALA A 668 9.15 42.33 53.55
C ALA A 668 8.97 43.82 53.91
N ASN A 669 7.97 44.41 53.20
CA ASN A 669 7.04 45.46 53.63
C ASN A 669 7.56 46.89 53.92
N THR A 670 6.83 47.97 53.65
CA THR A 670 5.80 48.36 52.64
C THR A 670 5.34 49.78 53.02
N SER A 671 4.99 50.63 52.05
CA SER A 671 4.19 51.87 52.25
C SER A 671 4.85 52.97 53.14
N GLU A 672 4.39 54.23 53.20
CA GLU A 672 3.13 54.88 52.81
C GLU A 672 3.31 56.28 52.17
N ARG A 673 2.31 56.71 51.36
CA ARG A 673 1.73 58.09 51.27
C ARG A 673 2.59 59.26 50.69
N GLU A 674 2.01 60.34 50.13
CA GLU A 674 0.60 60.77 49.94
C GLU A 674 0.44 61.76 48.74
N LEU A 675 -0.70 61.68 48.00
CA LEU A 675 -1.35 62.73 47.14
C LEU A 675 -0.54 63.29 45.93
N GLU A 676 -1.06 63.79 44.80
CA GLU A 676 -2.39 64.08 44.18
C GLU A 676 -2.14 64.14 42.62
N ASP A 677 -3.05 64.00 41.64
CA ASP A 677 -4.50 63.73 41.52
C ASP A 677 -4.84 63.21 40.07
N SER A 678 -6.13 62.96 39.76
CA SER A 678 -6.87 62.90 38.46
C SER A 678 -6.12 62.90 37.11
N HIS A 679 -6.41 62.01 36.15
CA HIS A 679 -7.65 62.04 35.35
C HIS A 679 -7.93 60.77 34.48
N THR A 680 -9.20 60.31 34.48
CA THR A 680 -9.97 59.57 33.43
C THR A 680 -9.46 58.28 32.74
N ALA A 681 -10.38 57.30 32.64
CA ALA A 681 -10.36 56.12 31.75
C ALA A 681 -10.88 56.51 30.31
N SER A 682 -11.15 55.63 29.33
CA SER A 682 -11.32 54.17 29.26
C SER A 682 -11.24 53.62 27.82
N ASP A 683 -10.73 52.40 27.67
CA ASP A 683 -11.28 51.23 26.93
C ASP A 683 -11.84 51.27 25.47
N THR A 684 -11.76 50.10 24.81
CA THR A 684 -12.46 49.61 23.59
C THR A 684 -12.78 50.54 22.39
N GLY A 685 -12.05 50.33 21.28
CA GLY A 685 -12.64 49.76 20.04
C GLY A 685 -13.20 50.67 18.91
N VAL A 686 -13.61 49.96 17.83
CA VAL A 686 -14.52 50.36 16.72
C VAL A 686 -13.98 51.28 15.58
N SER A 687 -13.79 50.63 14.42
CA SER A 687 -14.12 51.01 13.02
C SER A 687 -13.88 52.43 12.44
N GLY A 688 -13.03 52.47 11.41
CA GLY A 688 -13.41 52.85 10.02
C GLY A 688 -13.59 54.33 9.62
N SER A 689 -13.31 54.63 8.33
CA SER A 689 -14.21 55.42 7.44
C SER A 689 -13.63 55.62 6.02
N MET A 690 -14.54 55.91 5.09
CA MET A 690 -14.37 56.07 3.63
C MET A 690 -13.78 57.43 3.21
N SER A 691 -13.33 57.55 1.95
CA SER A 691 -13.64 58.63 0.97
C SER A 691 -12.97 58.31 -0.40
N GLN A 692 -13.70 58.15 -1.51
CA GLN A 692 -14.01 59.16 -2.57
C GLN A 692 -12.81 59.59 -3.45
N SER A 693 -12.91 59.83 -4.77
CA SER A 693 -13.89 59.52 -5.85
C SER A 693 -13.31 59.97 -7.23
N GLU A 694 -14.08 59.87 -8.33
CA GLU A 694 -13.87 60.49 -9.67
C GLU A 694 -12.83 59.84 -10.63
N ASP A 695 -12.97 59.78 -11.97
CA ASP A 695 -14.11 59.59 -12.92
C ASP A 695 -13.58 59.43 -14.39
N ASP A 696 -14.48 59.14 -15.39
CA ASP A 696 -14.34 59.27 -16.88
C ASP A 696 -13.30 58.39 -17.65
N GLU A 697 -13.34 58.07 -18.98
CA GLU A 697 -14.25 58.09 -20.17
C GLU A 697 -13.56 57.17 -21.26
N GLU A 698 -14.14 56.48 -22.27
CA GLU A 698 -15.52 56.10 -22.67
C GLU A 698 -15.56 54.54 -22.93
N GLU A 699 -15.98 53.83 -24.01
CA GLU A 699 -16.58 54.11 -25.35
C GLU A 699 -17.52 52.93 -25.83
N LEU A 700 -18.18 53.17 -26.97
CA LEU A 700 -19.16 52.46 -27.81
C LEU A 700 -18.73 51.12 -28.49
N SER A 701 -19.56 50.28 -29.16
CA SER A 701 -21.03 50.10 -29.42
C SER A 701 -21.28 48.72 -30.09
N GLY A 702 -22.50 48.16 -30.34
CA GLY A 702 -23.89 48.55 -30.04
C GLY A 702 -24.94 47.76 -30.88
N PHE A 703 -26.23 48.09 -30.73
CA PHE A 703 -27.45 47.59 -31.46
C PHE A 703 -27.89 46.12 -31.23
N GLY A 704 -29.20 45.79 -31.16
CA GLY A 704 -30.41 46.65 -31.13
C GLY A 704 -31.75 45.88 -31.26
N GLU A 705 -32.86 46.55 -30.93
CA GLU A 705 -34.30 46.26 -31.24
C GLU A 705 -34.91 44.91 -30.75
N GLU A 706 -35.77 44.92 -29.73
CA GLU A 706 -37.24 45.15 -29.78
C GLU A 706 -38.11 43.99 -30.30
N ASN A 707 -38.89 43.36 -29.40
CA ASN A 707 -40.37 43.50 -29.44
C ASN A 707 -41.07 42.96 -28.18
N SER A 708 -42.34 43.35 -28.01
CA SER A 708 -43.23 42.92 -26.91
C SER A 708 -44.63 42.62 -27.45
N THR A 709 -45.22 41.48 -27.08
CA THR A 709 -46.68 41.16 -27.11
C THR A 709 -46.92 39.69 -26.69
N ASP A 710 -48.11 39.22 -26.30
CA ASP A 710 -49.10 39.74 -25.33
C ASP A 710 -50.13 38.61 -24.99
N VAL A 711 -50.88 38.76 -23.90
CA VAL A 711 -52.29 38.30 -23.74
C VAL A 711 -52.67 36.78 -23.68
N LYS A 712 -52.77 36.29 -22.42
CA LYS A 712 -53.94 35.63 -21.75
C LYS A 712 -54.52 34.24 -22.15
N HIS A 713 -55.19 33.67 -21.13
CA HIS A 713 -56.41 32.81 -21.15
C HIS A 713 -56.28 31.29 -21.49
N SER A 714 -57.05 30.36 -20.88
CA SER A 714 -57.92 30.41 -19.68
C SER A 714 -58.36 29.01 -19.18
N LEU A 715 -58.63 28.88 -17.87
CA LEU A 715 -59.67 28.06 -17.20
C LEU A 715 -60.04 26.61 -17.66
N ARG A 716 -60.06 25.71 -16.64
CA ARG A 716 -61.04 24.59 -16.44
C ARG A 716 -60.91 23.35 -17.38
N GLU A 717 -61.41 22.15 -17.06
CA GLU A 717 -62.25 21.68 -15.93
C GLU A 717 -62.08 20.15 -15.66
N MET A 718 -62.43 19.67 -14.44
CA MET A 718 -62.91 18.32 -14.07
C MET A 718 -62.13 17.04 -14.53
N LYS A 719 -61.85 16.06 -13.65
CA LYS A 719 -62.88 15.26 -12.93
C LYS A 719 -62.32 14.40 -11.77
N LYS A 720 -63.16 14.18 -10.73
CA LYS A 720 -63.12 13.05 -9.76
C LYS A 720 -63.92 11.85 -10.31
N PRO A 721 -63.77 10.60 -9.80
CA PRO A 721 -64.31 10.07 -8.51
C PRO A 721 -63.20 9.58 -7.54
N GLU A 722 -63.34 9.41 -6.22
CA GLU A 722 -64.33 8.72 -5.34
C GLU A 722 -64.16 7.18 -5.32
N GLU A 723 -64.46 6.45 -4.23
CA GLU A 723 -65.08 6.80 -2.92
C GLU A 723 -64.03 6.56 -1.77
N THR A 724 -64.17 6.07 -0.53
CA THR A 724 -65.18 5.69 0.53
C THR A 724 -64.35 5.56 1.86
N SER A 725 -64.82 5.54 3.12
CA SER A 725 -66.02 6.07 3.81
C SER A 725 -65.93 5.80 5.34
N GLU A 726 -66.11 6.82 6.20
CA GLU A 726 -66.75 6.75 7.57
C GLU A 726 -66.00 5.99 8.71
N SER A 727 -66.25 6.16 10.03
CA SER A 727 -67.20 6.96 10.86
C SER A 727 -66.55 7.33 12.23
N GLU A 728 -66.49 8.59 12.70
CA GLU A 728 -67.43 9.30 13.62
C GLU A 728 -67.18 9.24 15.16
N HIS A 729 -67.38 10.40 15.82
CA HIS A 729 -67.60 10.68 17.27
C HIS A 729 -66.51 10.32 18.31
N GLY A 730 -66.36 11.06 19.43
CA GLY A 730 -67.09 12.24 19.95
C GLY A 730 -66.31 13.00 21.03
N LEU A 731 -66.87 14.12 21.54
CA LEU A 731 -66.21 15.08 22.46
C LEU A 731 -66.56 14.85 23.96
N ASP A 732 -65.70 15.41 24.84
CA ASP A 732 -65.98 16.07 26.15
C ASP A 732 -64.78 15.87 27.13
N ASP A 733 -64.42 16.77 28.07
CA ASP A 733 -64.29 18.25 28.05
C ASP A 733 -63.41 18.72 29.27
N LEU A 734 -62.99 19.99 29.29
CA LEU A 734 -62.49 20.81 30.43
C LEU A 734 -61.06 20.63 31.03
N ASP A 735 -60.30 21.73 30.90
CA ASP A 735 -59.42 22.45 31.86
C ASP A 735 -58.29 21.70 32.62
N ASP A 736 -57.02 22.13 32.55
CA ASP A 736 -56.60 23.42 33.12
C ASP A 736 -55.32 24.07 32.50
N GLN A 737 -55.38 25.41 32.35
CA GLN A 737 -54.36 26.50 32.35
C GLN A 737 -52.81 26.24 32.29
N ILE A 738 -51.94 27.14 31.76
CA ILE A 738 -51.98 28.23 30.74
C ILE A 738 -50.54 28.82 30.56
N ILE A 739 -50.07 29.12 29.31
CA ILE A 739 -49.09 30.17 28.88
C ILE A 739 -47.65 30.20 29.52
N GLU A 740 -46.50 30.58 28.91
CA GLU A 740 -46.01 31.13 27.61
C GLU A 740 -44.68 30.36 27.26
N ILE A 741 -43.99 30.49 26.12
CA ILE A 741 -43.29 31.67 25.53
C ILE A 741 -43.14 31.45 24.01
N ASP A 742 -43.27 32.52 23.23
CA ASP A 742 -43.11 32.53 21.76
C ASP A 742 -41.65 32.68 21.26
N ASP A 743 -41.45 32.32 19.98
CA ASP A 743 -40.51 32.87 18.99
C ASP A 743 -39.11 33.37 19.40
N THR A 744 -38.09 32.77 18.76
CA THR A 744 -37.29 33.57 17.80
C THR A 744 -36.64 32.70 16.72
N VAL A 745 -36.75 33.12 15.46
CA VAL A 745 -35.95 32.62 14.33
C VAL A 745 -34.64 33.39 14.27
N ILE A 746 -33.52 32.71 13.97
CA ILE A 746 -32.29 33.32 13.46
C ILE A 746 -31.80 32.48 12.28
N GLU A 747 -31.66 33.12 11.13
CA GLU A 747 -31.02 32.57 9.92
C GLU A 747 -29.48 32.61 10.07
N ILE A 748 -28.77 31.80 9.29
CA ILE A 748 -27.30 31.71 9.34
C ILE A 748 -26.75 32.11 7.96
N ASP A 749 -25.84 33.10 7.95
CA ASP A 749 -24.93 33.43 6.84
C ASP A 749 -23.80 32.38 6.73
#